data_AF-A0A075GNJ1-F1
#
_entry.id   AF-A0A075GNJ1-F1
#
_cell.length_a   1.000
_cell.length_b   1.000
_cell.length_c   1.000
_cell.angle_alpha   90.00
_cell.angle_beta   90.00
_cell.angle_gamma   90.00
#
_symmetry.space_group_name_H-M   'P 1'
#
loop_
_entity.id
_entity.type
_entity.pdbx_description
1 polymer ?
#
loop_
_entity_poly.entity_id
_entity_poly.type
_entity_poly.pdbx_seq_one_letter_code
_entity_poly.pdbx_strand_id
1 'polypeptide(L)'
;MAGTGGRRYVVLAVVIMLLAALPFSPLVSFQSSQHIDPASATDDPHLPTRDSDNDGMPDWWELMHGLDPFDAADAGWDTDHDGFDLNRNGVLESFENFTNLMEFEMELLLGNSTDPNDPDSDRDGIPDGWEALYGLNPLFEGDAELDFDNDGHDFDRGGSITDSEKFTNLAEFQNGTSPWEPDSDGDGMGDGWEAYWFLDPMSGVDAWQDADNDGWDGDFNGDLSFAEFYTNLAEYLNDTAPRDTDTDNDEMPDGWEVVYGLDPLFPGDNWGDLDGDGLANIYEYNNSLLDTGWRRADEIDTTRPDLNDTDADGLGDFAELSTWLTDPTHNDTDFDGMPDGWEVQYGLNPRDPADARGDLDNDGHDYDRSQAVEPDEFYTNLQEYLNGTDPTNPDNDNDGIPDGWEVQYGLDPLDPTDAVLDTDGDGWDFNRNGEVAGNETFTSLEEYSSDTRPNLNDTDGDGMWDGWEVWFGLNPLDPFDAGVDYDQDGHDANWNGSLEADELHTNLLEFMADTNPWVADTDGDGMRDGWEYQQGLDPNNPLDSLTDTDNDGVVNRLEYNNSLAGSNYTEVDGILSTIPLLNDTDGDGLLDGEEIFEYFTDPTWNDTDMDGMPDGWEVRYGLDPLWEGDAWLDGDNDGYDANLNLSLEQGELYTNLEEYLNSTDPTNGDSDFDGMADGWEVYWGFDPLNSSDAMEDPDNDGLVNLYEFNNSLVEGYDENVIAADAIPGSDPLGRDTDGDLIEDGEEVVAGDDDYVTDPSNPDSDGDGMPDGWEISYGLDPFDASDADDDPDDDGWDFDRNGTREPEEKFTNLEEYLNGTDPWEADSDGDGMPDGWEAWYGLDPGDAADAPLDLDGDGYDADRNGELSPEEKFTNLEEFRNNTNPALPDSDGDNCTDGWEVYWDEHKPANETRGFDPLDASDGGLDYDDDGWEDWEGNWHDFPNWREEEAMTDPWDADSDDDGMSDGYEADN
;
A
#
# COMPACT_ATOMS: atom_id res chain seq x y z
N MET A 1 52.13 -58.24 -12.70
CA MET A 1 52.29 -59.72 -12.78
C MET A 1 53.71 -60.08 -12.34
N ALA A 2 53.89 -61.27 -11.74
CA ALA A 2 55.10 -62.09 -11.60
C ALA A 2 56.50 -61.46 -11.81
N GLY A 3 57.53 -61.68 -11.00
CA GLY A 3 57.72 -62.68 -9.95
C GLY A 3 59.21 -62.87 -9.64
N THR A 4 59.49 -63.02 -8.35
CA THR A 4 60.45 -63.96 -7.74
C THR A 4 61.71 -64.42 -8.51
N GLY A 5 62.85 -64.24 -7.85
CA GLY A 5 63.99 -65.17 -7.85
C GLY A 5 65.33 -64.44 -7.86
N GLY A 6 65.95 -64.16 -6.71
CA GLY A 6 66.85 -65.08 -5.99
C GLY A 6 68.22 -65.17 -6.69
N ARG A 7 69.39 -65.19 -6.04
CA ARG A 7 69.76 -65.55 -4.67
C ARG A 7 71.31 -65.52 -4.64
N ARG A 8 71.90 -65.07 -3.52
CA ARG A 8 73.22 -65.49 -2.95
C ARG A 8 74.42 -64.95 -3.76
N TYR A 9 75.36 -64.18 -3.23
CA TYR A 9 76.10 -64.13 -1.95
C TYR A 9 76.22 -62.63 -1.57
N VAL A 10 76.34 -62.14 -0.34
CA VAL A 10 77.35 -62.41 0.69
C VAL A 10 76.74 -62.04 2.06
N VAL A 11 76.53 -63.05 2.89
CA VAL A 11 76.08 -62.94 4.30
C VAL A 11 77.29 -62.59 5.20
N LEU A 12 78.03 -61.53 4.86
CA LEU A 12 79.20 -61.11 5.63
C LEU A 12 79.20 -59.62 6.03
N ALA A 13 78.53 -58.75 5.27
CA ALA A 13 78.47 -57.31 5.58
C ALA A 13 77.53 -56.95 6.75
N VAL A 14 76.48 -57.76 6.99
CA VAL A 14 75.49 -57.49 8.07
C VAL A 14 76.01 -57.87 9.47
N VAL A 15 77.19 -58.48 9.58
CA VAL A 15 77.81 -58.81 10.89
C VAL A 15 78.73 -57.69 11.39
N ILE A 16 79.13 -56.74 10.54
CA ILE A 16 80.03 -55.64 10.93
C ILE A 16 79.26 -54.38 11.32
N MET A 17 78.15 -54.03 10.64
CA MET A 17 77.35 -52.84 11.02
C MET A 17 76.48 -53.01 12.29
N LEU A 18 76.22 -54.24 12.75
CA LEU A 18 75.44 -54.49 13.98
C LEU A 18 76.27 -54.47 15.27
N LEU A 19 77.58 -54.14 15.20
CA LEU A 19 78.48 -54.05 16.36
C LEU A 19 78.77 -52.62 16.85
N ALA A 20 78.31 -51.58 16.15
CA ALA A 20 78.51 -50.18 16.56
C ALA A 20 77.43 -49.60 17.50
N ALA A 21 76.39 -50.38 17.85
CA ALA A 21 75.25 -49.88 18.63
C ALA A 21 74.94 -50.71 19.89
N LEU A 22 75.91 -50.91 20.80
CA LEU A 22 75.62 -51.30 22.19
C LEU A 22 76.69 -50.76 23.18
N PRO A 23 76.31 -50.21 24.35
CA PRO A 23 77.24 -49.96 25.43
C PRO A 23 77.49 -51.26 26.24
N PHE A 24 78.75 -51.41 26.68
CA PHE A 24 79.37 -52.44 27.54
C PHE A 24 80.16 -53.59 26.87
N SER A 25 81.50 -53.45 26.97
CA SER A 25 82.52 -54.52 27.06
C SER A 25 82.08 -55.69 27.97
N PRO A 26 82.61 -56.94 27.91
CA PRO A 26 84.02 -57.30 27.65
C PRO A 26 84.26 -58.63 26.87
N LEU A 27 85.53 -58.95 26.55
CA LEU A 27 86.15 -60.29 26.36
C LEU A 27 87.01 -60.45 25.08
N VAL A 28 88.16 -59.77 25.03
CA VAL A 28 89.42 -60.53 25.09
C VAL A 28 90.15 -60.07 26.35
N SER A 29 90.47 -61.05 27.19
CA SER A 29 90.96 -60.86 28.54
C SER A 29 92.44 -60.46 28.55
N PHE A 30 92.76 -59.41 29.31
CA PHE A 30 93.98 -59.41 30.09
C PHE A 30 93.90 -60.56 31.12
N GLN A 31 94.46 -61.71 30.78
CA GLN A 31 95.02 -62.65 31.75
C GLN A 31 96.42 -63.03 31.33
N SER A 32 97.34 -62.72 32.24
CA SER A 32 98.73 -63.10 32.25
C SER A 32 98.97 -64.56 31.87
N SER A 33 100.14 -64.79 31.28
CA SER A 33 101.01 -65.98 31.36
C SER A 33 100.78 -67.11 30.34
N GLN A 34 101.49 -67.01 29.22
CA GLN A 34 102.42 -68.10 28.85
C GLN A 34 103.85 -67.63 29.11
N HIS A 35 104.26 -67.85 30.35
CA HIS A 35 105.57 -68.36 30.74
C HIS A 35 106.59 -68.53 29.59
N ILE A 36 107.53 -67.60 29.44
CA ILE A 36 108.91 -68.03 29.23
C ILE A 36 109.49 -68.23 30.63
N ASP A 37 109.81 -69.49 30.91
CA ASP A 37 110.46 -69.96 32.12
C ASP A 37 111.70 -69.10 32.46
N PRO A 38 111.79 -68.49 33.66
CA PRO A 38 113.01 -67.80 34.07
C PRO A 38 114.20 -68.76 34.27
N ALA A 39 114.02 -70.07 34.10
CA ALA A 39 115.11 -71.04 34.02
C ALA A 39 115.68 -71.26 32.60
N SER A 40 115.11 -70.67 31.53
CA SER A 40 115.72 -70.67 30.18
C SER A 40 116.14 -69.29 29.67
N ALA A 41 116.02 -68.25 30.51
CA ALA A 41 116.65 -66.95 30.27
C ALA A 41 118.14 -67.00 30.65
N THR A 42 118.94 -67.70 29.84
CA THR A 42 120.41 -67.58 29.88
C THR A 42 120.97 -67.67 28.46
N ASP A 43 121.53 -66.53 28.01
CA ASP A 43 122.59 -66.36 26.99
C ASP A 43 122.24 -65.76 25.59
N ASP A 44 121.50 -64.64 25.48
CA ASP A 44 121.60 -63.74 24.29
C ASP A 44 121.28 -62.24 24.62
N PRO A 45 122.13 -61.25 24.27
CA PRO A 45 121.88 -59.83 24.53
C PRO A 45 121.04 -59.03 23.50
N HIS A 46 120.44 -59.62 22.45
CA HIS A 46 119.81 -58.86 21.34
C HIS A 46 118.43 -59.36 20.81
N LEU A 47 117.34 -59.32 21.59
CA LEU A 47 115.97 -59.41 21.03
C LEU A 47 115.00 -58.39 21.68
N PRO A 48 114.34 -57.50 20.90
CA PRO A 48 113.33 -56.54 21.34
C PRO A 48 111.94 -56.96 20.80
N THR A 49 111.20 -57.79 21.53
CA THR A 49 109.74 -57.98 21.32
C THR A 49 108.99 -57.44 22.53
N ARG A 50 109.58 -56.44 23.16
CA ARG A 50 109.04 -55.81 24.34
C ARG A 50 108.21 -54.63 23.86
N ASP A 51 107.05 -54.53 24.46
CA ASP A 51 106.18 -53.36 24.46
C ASP A 51 106.31 -52.83 25.90
N SER A 52 106.94 -51.68 26.04
CA SER A 52 107.46 -51.18 27.31
C SER A 52 106.43 -50.39 28.12
N ASP A 53 105.39 -49.86 27.48
CA ASP A 53 104.27 -49.13 28.09
C ASP A 53 102.88 -49.78 27.90
N ASN A 54 102.83 -50.90 27.16
CA ASN A 54 101.66 -51.76 26.90
C ASN A 54 100.55 -51.08 26.09
N ASP A 55 100.88 -50.28 25.08
CA ASP A 55 99.90 -49.65 24.20
C ASP A 55 99.52 -50.48 22.96
N GLY A 56 100.26 -51.56 22.69
CA GLY A 56 100.03 -52.47 21.57
C GLY A 56 101.07 -52.37 20.45
N MET A 57 101.92 -51.34 20.45
CA MET A 57 103.02 -51.18 19.51
C MET A 57 104.32 -51.75 20.13
N PRO A 58 105.19 -52.44 19.37
CA PRO A 58 106.45 -52.94 19.91
C PRO A 58 107.55 -51.87 19.87
N ASP A 59 108.39 -51.81 20.92
CA ASP A 59 109.46 -50.80 21.11
C ASP A 59 110.36 -50.59 19.86
N TRP A 60 110.54 -51.61 19.02
CA TRP A 60 111.39 -51.52 17.83
C TRP A 60 110.72 -50.77 16.67
N TRP A 61 109.40 -50.89 16.53
CA TRP A 61 108.63 -50.25 15.48
C TRP A 61 108.48 -48.77 15.80
N GLU A 62 108.14 -48.45 17.04
CA GLU A 62 108.09 -47.09 17.56
C GLU A 62 109.42 -46.34 17.36
N LEU A 63 110.56 -46.97 17.72
CA LEU A 63 111.88 -46.39 17.49
C LEU A 63 112.23 -46.23 16.00
N MET A 64 111.69 -47.07 15.13
CA MET A 64 111.93 -46.99 13.68
C MET A 64 111.23 -45.77 13.09
N HIS A 65 109.99 -45.51 13.53
CA HIS A 65 109.15 -44.41 13.04
C HIS A 65 109.22 -43.13 13.92
N GLY A 66 110.07 -43.13 14.95
CA GLY A 66 110.38 -41.94 15.75
C GLY A 66 109.39 -41.64 16.89
N LEU A 67 108.55 -42.62 17.24
CA LEU A 67 107.62 -42.62 18.38
C LEU A 67 108.37 -42.94 19.69
N ASP A 68 107.76 -42.69 20.86
CA ASP A 68 108.37 -42.87 22.18
C ASP A 68 107.91 -44.19 22.84
N PRO A 69 108.77 -45.22 22.93
CA PRO A 69 108.43 -46.55 23.49
C PRO A 69 108.02 -46.60 24.98
N PHE A 70 107.80 -45.45 25.58
CA PHE A 70 107.39 -45.30 26.97
C PHE A 70 106.21 -44.34 27.15
N ASP A 71 105.62 -43.80 26.07
CA ASP A 71 104.45 -42.94 26.07
C ASP A 71 103.27 -43.51 25.27
N ALA A 72 102.56 -44.46 25.87
CA ALA A 72 101.33 -45.09 25.40
C ALA A 72 100.22 -44.19 24.81
N ALA A 73 100.35 -42.86 24.88
CA ALA A 73 99.45 -41.94 24.20
C ALA A 73 99.74 -41.79 22.70
N ASP A 74 100.97 -42.03 22.24
CA ASP A 74 101.34 -41.86 20.83
C ASP A 74 100.76 -42.94 19.91
N ALA A 75 100.43 -44.14 20.43
CA ALA A 75 99.60 -45.13 19.74
C ALA A 75 98.27 -44.56 19.20
N GLY A 76 97.67 -43.63 19.93
CA GLY A 76 96.40 -43.01 19.57
C GLY A 76 96.53 -41.70 18.79
N TRP A 77 97.75 -41.31 18.40
CA TRP A 77 97.97 -40.14 17.55
C TRP A 77 97.90 -40.55 16.08
N ASP A 78 97.33 -39.68 15.28
CA ASP A 78 97.44 -39.70 13.83
C ASP A 78 98.51 -38.65 13.49
N THR A 79 99.69 -39.12 13.10
CA THR A 79 100.91 -38.30 13.08
C THR A 79 101.06 -37.53 11.77
N ASP A 80 100.69 -38.14 10.65
CA ASP A 80 100.69 -37.62 9.30
C ASP A 80 99.35 -37.02 8.86
N HIS A 81 98.29 -37.17 9.66
CA HIS A 81 96.96 -36.58 9.46
C HIS A 81 96.26 -37.07 8.19
N ASP A 82 96.36 -38.37 7.92
CA ASP A 82 95.76 -39.04 6.77
C ASP A 82 94.37 -39.65 7.08
N GLY A 83 93.86 -39.45 8.31
CA GLY A 83 92.48 -39.72 8.64
C GLY A 83 91.46 -39.03 7.70
N PHE A 84 90.30 -39.67 7.52
CA PHE A 84 89.27 -39.21 6.58
C PHE A 84 88.00 -38.72 7.30
N ASP A 85 87.57 -37.49 6.98
CA ASP A 85 86.37 -36.87 7.53
C ASP A 85 85.11 -37.47 6.92
N LEU A 86 84.73 -38.65 7.41
CA LEU A 86 83.59 -39.44 6.94
C LEU A 86 82.28 -38.65 7.04
N ASN A 87 82.11 -37.84 8.08
CA ASN A 87 80.89 -37.08 8.31
C ASN A 87 80.89 -35.66 7.67
N ARG A 88 82.01 -35.27 7.06
CA ARG A 88 82.20 -34.02 6.29
C ARG A 88 81.89 -32.74 7.08
N ASN A 89 82.09 -32.75 8.39
CA ASN A 89 81.87 -31.56 9.22
C ASN A 89 83.08 -30.58 9.21
N GLY A 90 84.15 -30.94 8.50
CA GLY A 90 85.39 -30.18 8.36
C GLY A 90 86.38 -30.38 9.50
N VAL A 91 86.16 -31.36 10.39
CA VAL A 91 86.99 -31.68 11.54
C VAL A 91 87.04 -33.19 11.75
N LEU A 92 88.24 -33.77 11.72
CA LEU A 92 88.44 -35.18 12.06
C LEU A 92 88.07 -35.44 13.53
N GLU A 93 87.07 -36.28 13.74
CA GLU A 93 86.73 -36.81 15.06
C GLU A 93 87.71 -37.91 15.47
N SER A 94 87.79 -38.21 16.77
CA SER A 94 88.77 -39.18 17.30
C SER A 94 88.63 -40.60 16.74
N PHE A 95 87.51 -40.94 16.09
CA PHE A 95 87.30 -42.22 15.43
C PHE A 95 87.59 -42.20 13.92
N GLU A 96 87.80 -41.01 13.33
CA GLU A 96 88.10 -40.76 11.92
C GLU A 96 89.61 -40.62 11.65
N ASN A 97 90.39 -40.45 12.72
CA ASN A 97 91.84 -40.49 12.68
C ASN A 97 92.36 -41.89 12.33
N PHE A 98 93.33 -41.96 11.43
CA PHE A 98 94.09 -43.19 11.20
C PHE A 98 95.32 -43.18 12.09
N THR A 99 95.20 -43.86 13.23
CA THR A 99 96.21 -43.73 14.30
C THR A 99 97.47 -44.56 14.02
N ASN A 100 98.60 -44.19 14.63
CA ASN A 100 99.86 -44.94 14.58
C ASN A 100 99.69 -46.43 14.95
N LEU A 101 98.75 -46.76 15.85
CA LEU A 101 98.43 -48.16 16.15
C LEU A 101 97.70 -48.86 14.98
N MET A 102 96.79 -48.16 14.29
CA MET A 102 96.09 -48.71 13.11
C MET A 102 97.07 -48.95 11.95
N GLU A 103 97.97 -48.00 11.73
CA GLU A 103 99.13 -48.07 10.84
C GLU A 103 99.95 -49.35 11.09
N PHE A 104 100.33 -49.60 12.34
CA PHE A 104 101.04 -50.83 12.73
C PHE A 104 100.19 -52.09 12.56
N GLU A 105 98.90 -52.03 12.92
CA GLU A 105 97.97 -53.17 12.80
C GLU A 105 97.79 -53.62 11.34
N MET A 106 98.07 -52.78 10.35
CA MET A 106 98.13 -53.20 8.94
C MET A 106 99.21 -54.27 8.69
N GLU A 107 100.28 -54.33 9.48
CA GLU A 107 101.27 -55.43 9.41
C GLU A 107 100.62 -56.79 9.68
N LEU A 108 99.62 -56.83 10.57
CA LEU A 108 98.89 -58.05 10.89
C LEU A 108 97.91 -58.45 9.78
N LEU A 109 97.40 -57.48 9.02
CA LEU A 109 96.39 -57.67 7.98
C LEU A 109 96.99 -57.97 6.60
N LEU A 110 97.97 -57.17 6.17
CA LEU A 110 98.56 -57.15 4.84
C LEU A 110 99.97 -57.77 4.81
N GLY A 111 100.57 -58.01 5.97
CA GLY A 111 101.91 -58.58 6.12
C GLY A 111 103.05 -57.54 6.11
N ASN A 112 102.71 -56.25 6.04
CA ASN A 112 103.59 -55.10 6.21
C ASN A 112 102.76 -53.92 6.75
N SER A 113 103.33 -53.05 7.59
CA SER A 113 102.64 -51.83 8.05
C SER A 113 102.69 -50.74 6.98
N THR A 114 101.80 -49.78 7.08
CA THR A 114 101.94 -48.44 6.49
C THR A 114 103.00 -47.63 7.29
N ASP A 115 103.45 -46.50 6.75
CA ASP A 115 104.40 -45.62 7.44
C ASP A 115 103.65 -44.48 8.14
N PRO A 116 103.61 -44.43 9.49
CA PRO A 116 102.85 -43.43 10.26
C PRO A 116 103.39 -41.99 10.14
N ASN A 117 104.27 -41.72 9.18
CA ASN A 117 104.74 -40.37 8.86
C ASN A 117 104.61 -40.04 7.35
N ASP A 118 104.07 -40.95 6.54
CA ASP A 118 103.83 -40.78 5.10
C ASP A 118 102.35 -41.07 4.85
N PRO A 119 101.50 -40.05 4.61
CA PRO A 119 100.04 -40.21 4.54
C PRO A 119 99.53 -41.02 3.33
N ASP A 120 100.44 -41.50 2.48
CA ASP A 120 100.23 -42.23 1.23
C ASP A 120 101.48 -43.10 1.01
N SER A 121 101.44 -44.31 1.54
CA SER A 121 102.58 -45.22 1.64
C SER A 121 103.02 -45.78 0.28
N ASP A 122 102.12 -45.87 -0.70
CA ASP A 122 102.40 -46.44 -2.03
C ASP A 122 102.51 -45.40 -3.16
N ARG A 123 102.05 -44.17 -2.92
CA ARG A 123 102.17 -42.97 -3.74
C ARG A 123 101.32 -42.96 -4.99
N ASP A 124 100.14 -43.55 -4.94
CA ASP A 124 99.16 -43.49 -6.03
C ASP A 124 98.26 -42.25 -5.99
N GLY A 125 98.35 -41.46 -4.91
CA GLY A 125 97.62 -40.21 -4.73
C GLY A 125 96.37 -40.34 -3.85
N ILE A 126 96.10 -41.52 -3.31
CA ILE A 126 95.04 -41.78 -2.34
C ILE A 126 95.69 -41.95 -0.94
N PRO A 127 95.15 -41.34 0.13
CA PRO A 127 95.71 -41.50 1.47
C PRO A 127 95.46 -42.88 2.11
N ASP A 128 96.42 -43.37 2.89
CA ASP A 128 96.37 -44.70 3.54
C ASP A 128 95.09 -44.86 4.39
N GLY A 129 94.71 -43.83 5.15
CA GLY A 129 93.49 -43.78 5.94
C GLY A 129 92.19 -43.86 5.11
N TRP A 130 92.14 -43.29 3.89
CA TRP A 130 90.98 -43.38 3.00
C TRP A 130 90.87 -44.77 2.38
N GLU A 131 91.99 -45.32 1.93
CA GLU A 131 92.06 -46.67 1.37
C GLU A 131 91.69 -47.72 2.42
N ALA A 132 92.22 -47.60 3.63
CA ALA A 132 91.91 -48.51 4.73
C ALA A 132 90.43 -48.46 5.12
N LEU A 133 89.81 -47.28 5.06
CA LEU A 133 88.37 -47.09 5.33
C LEU A 133 87.50 -47.82 4.30
N TYR A 134 87.81 -47.67 3.00
CA TYR A 134 87.08 -48.31 1.91
C TYR A 134 87.56 -49.75 1.60
N GLY A 135 88.55 -50.25 2.34
CA GLY A 135 89.08 -51.61 2.19
C GLY A 135 89.91 -51.81 0.91
N LEU A 136 90.44 -50.72 0.36
CA LEU A 136 91.51 -50.73 -0.64
C LEU A 136 92.84 -51.08 0.04
N ASN A 137 93.91 -51.18 -0.74
CA ASN A 137 95.19 -51.66 -0.23
C ASN A 137 96.24 -50.54 -0.24
N PRO A 138 96.51 -49.89 0.91
CA PRO A 138 97.47 -48.77 1.06
C PRO A 138 98.93 -49.01 0.67
N LEU A 139 99.22 -50.19 0.12
CA LEU A 139 100.55 -50.66 -0.27
C LEU A 139 100.59 -51.10 -1.74
N PHE A 140 99.54 -50.84 -2.53
CA PHE A 140 99.40 -51.25 -3.92
C PHE A 140 98.81 -50.17 -4.84
N GLU A 141 99.69 -49.41 -5.49
CA GLU A 141 99.40 -48.37 -6.51
C GLU A 141 98.41 -48.72 -7.64
N GLY A 142 98.09 -50.00 -7.84
CA GLY A 142 97.27 -50.43 -8.96
C GLY A 142 95.76 -50.34 -8.74
N ASP A 143 95.28 -50.04 -7.53
CA ASP A 143 93.85 -49.88 -7.26
C ASP A 143 93.34 -48.45 -7.51
N ALA A 144 94.16 -47.38 -7.41
CA ALA A 144 93.74 -46.02 -7.81
C ALA A 144 93.23 -45.87 -9.26
N GLU A 145 93.75 -46.66 -10.21
CA GLU A 145 93.39 -46.63 -11.64
C GLU A 145 92.23 -47.58 -12.00
N LEU A 146 91.71 -48.31 -11.01
CA LEU A 146 90.53 -49.15 -11.20
C LEU A 146 89.27 -48.32 -11.03
N ASP A 147 88.22 -48.76 -11.71
CA ASP A 147 86.86 -48.26 -11.61
C ASP A 147 86.05 -49.48 -11.16
N PHE A 148 85.67 -49.50 -9.88
CA PHE A 148 85.17 -50.71 -9.24
C PHE A 148 83.65 -50.88 -9.37
N ASP A 149 82.91 -49.79 -9.39
CA ASP A 149 81.46 -49.72 -9.59
C ASP A 149 81.04 -49.53 -11.06
N ASN A 150 81.95 -49.11 -11.95
CA ASN A 150 81.74 -48.94 -13.40
C ASN A 150 80.71 -47.85 -13.72
N ASP A 151 80.84 -46.71 -13.08
CA ASP A 151 79.97 -45.52 -13.23
C ASP A 151 80.46 -44.50 -14.28
N GLY A 152 81.59 -44.78 -14.96
CA GLY A 152 82.06 -43.98 -16.09
C GLY A 152 81.01 -43.79 -17.20
N HIS A 153 81.08 -42.67 -17.92
CA HIS A 153 80.06 -42.26 -18.90
C HIS A 153 80.60 -42.10 -20.35
N ASP A 154 79.76 -42.49 -21.33
CA ASP A 154 80.07 -42.59 -22.77
C ASP A 154 79.87 -41.24 -23.50
N PHE A 155 80.74 -40.26 -23.26
CA PHE A 155 80.56 -38.90 -23.80
C PHE A 155 80.65 -38.82 -25.34
N ASP A 156 81.29 -39.79 -25.99
CA ASP A 156 81.37 -39.84 -27.46
C ASP A 156 80.25 -40.65 -28.13
N ARG A 157 79.35 -41.23 -27.32
CA ARG A 157 78.18 -42.03 -27.73
C ARG A 157 78.58 -43.17 -28.67
N GLY A 158 79.78 -43.73 -28.48
CA GLY A 158 80.36 -44.79 -29.29
C GLY A 158 79.85 -46.19 -28.92
N GLY A 159 79.14 -46.31 -27.79
CA GLY A 159 78.55 -47.54 -27.25
C GLY A 159 79.50 -48.33 -26.34
N SER A 160 80.59 -47.71 -25.85
CA SER A 160 81.53 -48.37 -24.93
C SER A 160 82.42 -47.39 -24.17
N ILE A 161 82.47 -47.52 -22.85
CA ILE A 161 83.38 -46.77 -21.96
C ILE A 161 84.86 -47.12 -22.26
N THR A 162 85.62 -46.13 -22.69
CA THR A 162 87.07 -46.18 -22.90
C THR A 162 87.85 -45.87 -21.61
N ASP A 163 89.17 -46.11 -21.60
CA ASP A 163 90.01 -45.80 -20.43
C ASP A 163 90.01 -44.31 -20.05
N SER A 164 89.64 -43.41 -20.97
CA SER A 164 89.48 -41.97 -20.71
C SER A 164 88.09 -41.57 -20.20
N GLU A 165 87.14 -42.50 -20.20
CA GLU A 165 85.74 -42.30 -19.81
C GLU A 165 85.39 -43.00 -18.49
N LYS A 166 86.35 -43.73 -17.90
CA LYS A 166 86.24 -44.30 -16.57
C LYS A 166 86.28 -43.21 -15.51
N PHE A 167 85.48 -43.39 -14.48
CA PHE A 167 85.61 -42.64 -13.25
C PHE A 167 86.37 -43.55 -12.27
N THR A 168 87.66 -43.27 -12.09
CA THR A 168 88.56 -44.17 -11.35
C THR A 168 88.47 -43.92 -9.85
N ASN A 169 88.95 -44.84 -9.01
CA ASN A 169 89.01 -44.67 -7.56
C ASN A 169 89.78 -43.39 -7.13
N LEU A 170 90.73 -42.94 -7.94
CA LEU A 170 91.38 -41.64 -7.72
C LEU A 170 90.44 -40.46 -8.05
N ALA A 171 89.62 -40.57 -9.10
CA ALA A 171 88.59 -39.59 -9.42
C ALA A 171 87.50 -39.56 -8.34
N GLU A 172 87.14 -40.73 -7.80
CA GLU A 172 86.25 -40.89 -6.65
C GLU A 172 86.76 -40.10 -5.44
N PHE A 173 88.01 -40.34 -5.05
CA PHE A 173 88.64 -39.60 -3.96
C PHE A 173 88.66 -38.08 -4.21
N GLN A 174 88.92 -37.65 -5.45
CA GLN A 174 88.98 -36.22 -5.80
C GLN A 174 87.63 -35.52 -5.75
N ASN A 175 86.53 -36.24 -6.02
CA ASN A 175 85.17 -35.73 -5.93
C ASN A 175 84.50 -36.04 -4.58
N GLY A 176 85.16 -36.84 -3.74
CA GLY A 176 84.69 -37.23 -2.42
C GLY A 176 83.61 -38.32 -2.44
N THR A 177 83.43 -38.97 -3.58
CA THR A 177 82.44 -40.02 -3.84
C THR A 177 82.96 -41.39 -3.36
N SER A 178 82.11 -42.42 -3.43
CA SER A 178 82.41 -43.76 -2.95
C SER A 178 82.80 -44.71 -4.09
N PRO A 179 83.98 -45.36 -4.06
CA PRO A 179 84.46 -46.29 -5.12
C PRO A 179 83.70 -47.63 -5.21
N TRP A 180 82.56 -47.74 -4.52
CA TRP A 180 81.71 -48.93 -4.49
C TRP A 180 80.25 -48.60 -4.81
N GLU A 181 79.91 -47.32 -4.92
CA GLU A 181 78.56 -46.83 -5.11
C GLU A 181 78.57 -45.89 -6.34
N PRO A 182 78.00 -46.31 -7.48
CA PRO A 182 78.07 -45.54 -8.73
C PRO A 182 77.27 -44.22 -8.73
N ASP A 183 76.65 -43.88 -7.61
CA ASP A 183 75.75 -42.75 -7.38
C ASP A 183 75.81 -42.48 -5.87
N SER A 184 76.69 -41.55 -5.49
CA SER A 184 77.10 -41.32 -4.11
C SER A 184 76.09 -40.53 -3.28
N ASP A 185 75.21 -39.76 -3.91
CA ASP A 185 74.15 -39.01 -3.23
C ASP A 185 72.75 -39.61 -3.41
N GLY A 186 72.62 -40.59 -4.30
CA GLY A 186 71.44 -41.43 -4.50
C GLY A 186 70.32 -40.74 -5.29
N ASP A 187 70.63 -39.73 -6.11
CA ASP A 187 69.63 -38.98 -6.87
C ASP A 187 69.27 -39.61 -8.23
N GLY A 188 70.03 -40.61 -8.66
CA GLY A 188 69.83 -41.38 -9.87
C GLY A 188 70.70 -40.96 -11.06
N MET A 189 71.50 -39.89 -10.93
CA MET A 189 72.59 -39.56 -11.84
C MET A 189 73.88 -40.26 -11.35
N GLY A 190 74.74 -40.66 -12.28
CA GLY A 190 75.99 -41.34 -11.91
C GLY A 190 77.12 -40.35 -11.66
N ASP A 191 77.97 -40.63 -10.66
CA ASP A 191 79.04 -39.72 -10.24
C ASP A 191 79.94 -39.30 -11.42
N GLY A 192 80.30 -40.25 -12.29
CA GLY A 192 81.06 -40.01 -13.51
C GLY A 192 80.38 -39.11 -14.56
N TRP A 193 79.05 -39.14 -14.68
CA TRP A 193 78.30 -38.26 -15.59
C TRP A 193 78.22 -36.84 -15.04
N GLU A 194 77.89 -36.71 -13.76
CA GLU A 194 77.78 -35.42 -13.08
C GLU A 194 79.10 -34.66 -13.08
N ALA A 195 80.19 -35.36 -12.77
CA ALA A 195 81.54 -34.78 -12.78
C ALA A 195 81.93 -34.22 -14.16
N TYR A 196 81.48 -34.85 -15.25
CA TYR A 196 81.77 -34.37 -16.60
C TYR A 196 80.98 -33.12 -16.97
N TRP A 197 79.70 -33.04 -16.60
CA TRP A 197 78.86 -31.88 -16.85
C TRP A 197 79.03 -30.76 -15.81
N PHE A 198 79.98 -30.92 -14.88
CA PHE A 198 80.26 -29.98 -13.79
C PHE A 198 79.05 -29.79 -12.86
N LEU A 199 78.36 -30.89 -12.57
CA LEU A 199 77.36 -31.07 -11.52
C LEU A 199 78.05 -31.59 -10.25
N ASP A 200 77.35 -31.60 -9.11
CA ASP A 200 77.90 -31.94 -7.79
C ASP A 200 77.46 -33.35 -7.38
N PRO A 201 78.29 -34.41 -7.58
CA PRO A 201 77.93 -35.82 -7.34
C PRO A 201 77.75 -36.18 -5.85
N MET A 202 77.72 -35.17 -5.00
CA MET A 202 77.55 -35.30 -3.56
C MET A 202 76.31 -34.55 -3.06
N SER A 203 75.53 -33.96 -3.97
CA SER A 203 74.38 -33.14 -3.66
C SER A 203 73.31 -33.24 -4.75
N GLY A 204 72.38 -34.19 -4.59
CA GLY A 204 71.28 -34.39 -5.51
C GLY A 204 70.15 -33.35 -5.52
N VAL A 205 70.49 -32.10 -5.18
CA VAL A 205 69.67 -30.91 -5.38
C VAL A 205 69.75 -30.44 -6.83
N ASP A 206 70.85 -30.69 -7.53
CA ASP A 206 71.04 -30.32 -8.93
C ASP A 206 70.34 -31.26 -9.92
N ALA A 207 70.09 -32.54 -9.59
CA ALA A 207 69.19 -33.39 -10.39
C ALA A 207 67.84 -32.75 -10.72
N TRP A 208 67.30 -31.95 -9.80
CA TRP A 208 65.99 -31.31 -9.91
C TRP A 208 66.04 -29.88 -10.45
N GLN A 209 67.21 -29.41 -10.87
CA GLN A 209 67.37 -28.12 -11.54
C GLN A 209 67.24 -28.29 -13.04
N ASP A 210 66.64 -27.30 -13.68
CA ASP A 210 66.66 -27.09 -15.12
C ASP A 210 67.70 -26.00 -15.37
N ALA A 211 68.88 -26.38 -15.89
CA ALA A 211 70.06 -25.54 -15.87
C ALA A 211 70.15 -24.59 -17.09
N ASP A 212 69.50 -24.91 -18.20
CA ASP A 212 69.40 -24.08 -19.40
C ASP A 212 67.99 -23.49 -19.63
N ASN A 213 66.98 -23.93 -18.88
CA ASN A 213 65.59 -23.46 -18.91
C ASN A 213 64.90 -23.74 -20.24
N ASP A 214 65.04 -24.97 -20.74
CA ASP A 214 64.38 -25.45 -21.95
C ASP A 214 63.09 -26.24 -21.67
N GLY A 215 62.63 -26.27 -20.41
CA GLY A 215 61.31 -26.77 -20.05
C GLY A 215 60.16 -26.13 -20.84
N TRP A 216 59.09 -26.90 -21.04
CA TRP A 216 57.94 -26.52 -21.87
C TRP A 216 56.68 -26.27 -21.06
N ASP A 217 56.08 -25.10 -21.23
CA ASP A 217 54.80 -24.70 -20.61
C ASP A 217 53.64 -25.39 -21.34
N GLY A 218 53.31 -26.61 -20.89
CA GLY A 218 52.35 -27.47 -21.56
C GLY A 218 50.89 -27.11 -21.30
N ASP A 219 50.63 -26.28 -20.28
CA ASP A 219 49.28 -25.77 -19.97
C ASP A 219 49.08 -24.29 -20.35
N PHE A 220 50.12 -23.65 -20.90
CA PHE A 220 50.14 -22.29 -21.42
C PHE A 220 49.71 -21.23 -20.39
N ASN A 221 49.96 -21.49 -19.10
CA ASN A 221 49.59 -20.55 -18.03
C ASN A 221 50.61 -19.40 -17.87
N GLY A 222 51.74 -19.47 -18.58
CA GLY A 222 52.82 -18.48 -18.59
C GLY A 222 53.90 -18.70 -17.52
N ASP A 223 53.79 -19.73 -16.69
CA ASP A 223 54.72 -20.12 -15.63
C ASP A 223 55.04 -21.62 -15.71
N LEU A 224 56.33 -21.98 -15.86
CA LEU A 224 56.76 -23.37 -15.76
C LEU A 224 56.58 -23.90 -14.33
N SER A 225 55.69 -24.88 -14.17
CA SER A 225 55.59 -25.65 -12.94
C SER A 225 56.76 -26.64 -12.81
N PHE A 226 56.98 -27.16 -11.60
CA PHE A 226 58.04 -28.15 -11.38
C PHE A 226 57.89 -29.42 -12.24
N ALA A 227 56.68 -29.73 -12.72
CA ALA A 227 56.44 -30.87 -13.61
C ALA A 227 56.79 -30.57 -15.08
N GLU A 228 56.95 -29.30 -15.44
CA GLU A 228 57.26 -28.81 -16.79
C GLU A 228 58.74 -28.46 -16.97
N PHE A 229 59.52 -28.54 -15.88
CA PHE A 229 60.97 -28.42 -15.95
C PHE A 229 61.56 -29.63 -16.65
N TYR A 230 62.44 -29.38 -17.61
CA TYR A 230 63.28 -30.41 -18.17
C TYR A 230 64.56 -30.49 -17.34
N THR A 231 64.45 -31.24 -16.24
CA THR A 231 65.50 -31.27 -15.20
C THR A 231 66.78 -31.96 -15.67
N ASN A 232 67.91 -31.71 -15.01
CA ASN A 232 69.18 -32.41 -15.26
C ASN A 232 69.06 -33.95 -15.16
N LEU A 233 68.14 -34.47 -14.34
CA LEU A 233 67.84 -35.90 -14.32
C LEU A 233 67.12 -36.37 -15.60
N ALA A 234 66.24 -35.56 -16.17
CA ALA A 234 65.58 -35.85 -17.44
C ALA A 234 66.59 -35.83 -18.59
N GLU A 235 67.49 -34.85 -18.58
CA GLU A 235 68.66 -34.77 -19.44
C GLU A 235 69.51 -36.04 -19.40
N TYR A 236 69.88 -36.49 -18.20
CA TYR A 236 70.62 -37.74 -18.01
C TYR A 236 69.89 -38.96 -18.59
N LEU A 237 68.56 -39.04 -18.41
CA LEU A 237 67.77 -40.17 -18.90
C LEU A 237 67.62 -40.19 -20.43
N ASN A 238 67.68 -39.04 -21.09
CA ASN A 238 67.58 -38.90 -22.54
C ASN A 238 68.93 -38.69 -23.25
N ASP A 239 70.03 -38.62 -22.50
CA ASP A 239 71.40 -38.42 -23.02
C ASP A 239 71.57 -37.08 -23.77
N THR A 240 70.83 -36.06 -23.30
CA THR A 240 70.93 -34.66 -23.74
C THR A 240 71.94 -33.89 -22.88
N ALA A 241 72.30 -32.68 -23.31
CA ALA A 241 73.30 -31.84 -22.65
C ALA A 241 72.66 -30.83 -21.67
N PRO A 242 72.87 -30.93 -20.34
CA PRO A 242 72.09 -30.17 -19.33
C PRO A 242 72.27 -28.64 -19.31
N ARG A 243 73.00 -28.09 -20.27
CA ARG A 243 73.30 -26.66 -20.40
C ARG A 243 73.18 -26.19 -21.84
N ASP A 244 72.59 -26.99 -22.71
CA ASP A 244 72.38 -26.72 -24.12
C ASP A 244 70.93 -27.03 -24.45
N THR A 245 70.14 -25.99 -24.71
CA THR A 245 68.68 -26.10 -24.88
C THR A 245 68.25 -26.89 -26.13
N ASP A 246 69.18 -27.25 -27.01
CA ASP A 246 68.97 -27.89 -28.32
C ASP A 246 70.21 -28.73 -28.63
N THR A 247 70.22 -29.98 -28.16
CA THR A 247 71.39 -30.85 -28.18
C THR A 247 71.82 -31.22 -29.60
N ASP A 248 70.89 -31.34 -30.54
CA ASP A 248 71.16 -31.79 -31.91
C ASP A 248 71.20 -30.67 -32.97
N ASN A 249 70.88 -29.45 -32.55
CA ASN A 249 70.93 -28.19 -33.28
C ASN A 249 69.94 -28.12 -34.45
N ASP A 250 68.71 -28.52 -34.21
CA ASP A 250 67.65 -28.57 -35.22
C ASP A 250 66.57 -27.47 -35.12
N GLU A 251 66.77 -26.55 -34.18
CA GLU A 251 65.93 -25.40 -33.83
C GLU A 251 64.71 -25.72 -32.94
N MET A 252 64.52 -26.98 -32.53
CA MET A 252 63.54 -27.39 -31.51
C MET A 252 64.26 -27.63 -30.16
N PRO A 253 63.67 -27.25 -29.01
CA PRO A 253 64.29 -27.51 -27.71
C PRO A 253 64.10 -28.96 -27.23
N ASP A 254 65.11 -29.52 -26.56
CA ASP A 254 65.11 -30.92 -26.09
C ASP A 254 63.89 -31.21 -25.20
N GLY A 255 63.58 -30.29 -24.28
CA GLY A 255 62.40 -30.39 -23.40
C GLY A 255 61.06 -30.45 -24.15
N TRP A 256 60.89 -29.71 -25.26
CA TRP A 256 59.68 -29.74 -26.08
C TRP A 256 59.57 -31.07 -26.84
N GLU A 257 60.66 -31.50 -27.47
CA GLU A 257 60.71 -32.73 -28.25
C GLU A 257 60.36 -33.96 -27.42
N VAL A 258 60.93 -34.07 -26.22
CA VAL A 258 60.69 -35.21 -25.32
C VAL A 258 59.25 -35.24 -24.83
N VAL A 259 58.65 -34.07 -24.56
CA VAL A 259 57.24 -33.97 -24.15
C VAL A 259 56.31 -34.57 -25.21
N TYR A 260 56.60 -34.33 -26.50
CA TYR A 260 55.79 -34.84 -27.62
C TYR A 260 56.31 -36.15 -28.23
N GLY A 261 57.37 -36.73 -27.68
CA GLY A 261 57.91 -38.02 -28.10
C GLY A 261 58.73 -37.99 -29.40
N LEU A 262 59.28 -36.83 -29.73
CA LEU A 262 60.31 -36.63 -30.75
C LEU A 262 61.69 -37.02 -30.19
N ASP A 263 62.70 -37.12 -31.05
CA ASP A 263 64.03 -37.61 -30.70
C ASP A 263 65.02 -36.44 -30.63
N PRO A 264 65.34 -35.91 -29.41
CA PRO A 264 66.15 -34.70 -29.23
C PRO A 264 67.63 -34.86 -29.64
N LEU A 265 67.98 -36.04 -30.17
CA LEU A 265 69.31 -36.37 -30.67
C LEU A 265 69.32 -36.56 -32.19
N PHE A 266 68.18 -36.42 -32.86
CA PHE A 266 68.01 -36.65 -34.28
C PHE A 266 67.48 -35.42 -35.05
N PRO A 267 68.36 -34.64 -35.70
CA PRO A 267 68.02 -33.30 -36.20
C PRO A 267 67.20 -33.28 -37.51
N GLY A 268 66.58 -34.40 -37.85
CA GLY A 268 65.82 -34.60 -39.07
C GLY A 268 64.34 -34.87 -38.84
N ASP A 269 63.89 -34.97 -37.58
CA ASP A 269 62.47 -35.08 -37.25
C ASP A 269 61.78 -33.71 -37.12
N ASN A 270 62.50 -32.57 -37.06
CA ASN A 270 61.90 -31.24 -37.29
C ASN A 270 61.09 -31.10 -38.59
N TRP A 271 61.48 -31.80 -39.66
CA TRP A 271 60.73 -31.88 -40.93
C TRP A 271 59.77 -33.07 -41.00
N GLY A 272 59.62 -33.79 -39.89
CA GLY A 272 58.57 -34.76 -39.66
C GLY A 272 57.20 -34.09 -39.55
N ASP A 273 56.18 -34.93 -39.59
CA ASP A 273 54.76 -34.60 -39.51
C ASP A 273 54.18 -35.75 -38.68
N LEU A 274 54.12 -35.53 -37.36
CA LEU A 274 53.94 -36.59 -36.37
C LEU A 274 52.48 -37.10 -36.35
N ASP A 275 51.52 -36.21 -36.55
CA ASP A 275 50.08 -36.49 -36.54
C ASP A 275 49.47 -36.70 -37.95
N GLY A 276 50.14 -36.24 -39.00
CA GLY A 276 49.77 -36.41 -40.40
C GLY A 276 48.81 -35.34 -40.93
N ASP A 277 48.71 -34.17 -40.30
CA ASP A 277 47.83 -33.07 -40.74
C ASP A 277 48.42 -32.27 -41.92
N GLY A 278 49.73 -32.42 -42.17
CA GLY A 278 50.48 -31.75 -43.23
C GLY A 278 51.23 -30.49 -42.78
N LEU A 279 51.18 -30.15 -41.50
CA LEU A 279 52.06 -29.26 -40.78
C LEU A 279 53.32 -30.04 -40.37
N ALA A 280 54.47 -29.38 -40.31
CA ALA A 280 55.72 -30.05 -39.92
C ALA A 280 56.05 -29.67 -38.47
N ASN A 281 56.68 -30.55 -37.70
CA ASN A 281 56.98 -30.34 -36.28
C ASN A 281 57.60 -28.96 -35.98
N ILE A 282 58.51 -28.47 -36.83
CA ILE A 282 59.12 -27.13 -36.68
C ILE A 282 58.12 -25.97 -36.83
N TYR A 283 57.11 -26.14 -37.68
CA TYR A 283 56.03 -25.18 -37.86
C TYR A 283 54.96 -25.30 -36.77
N GLU A 284 54.89 -26.43 -36.08
CA GLU A 284 54.05 -26.62 -34.91
C GLU A 284 54.69 -26.00 -33.69
N TYR A 285 56.00 -26.20 -33.50
CA TYR A 285 56.77 -25.50 -32.48
C TYR A 285 56.76 -23.98 -32.69
N ASN A 286 56.64 -23.50 -33.93
CA ASN A 286 56.59 -22.07 -34.21
C ASN A 286 55.79 -21.75 -35.48
N ASN A 287 54.49 -21.52 -35.31
CA ASN A 287 53.56 -21.19 -36.39
C ASN A 287 53.96 -19.89 -37.12
N SER A 288 54.63 -18.96 -36.43
CA SER A 288 55.12 -17.70 -37.02
C SER A 288 56.18 -17.91 -38.12
N LEU A 289 56.75 -19.11 -38.26
CA LEU A 289 57.64 -19.46 -39.37
C LEU A 289 56.89 -19.65 -40.71
N LEU A 290 55.56 -19.80 -40.68
CA LEU A 290 54.69 -19.86 -41.86
C LEU A 290 54.20 -18.46 -42.29
N ASP A 291 54.71 -17.95 -43.41
CA ASP A 291 54.31 -16.64 -43.98
C ASP A 291 52.99 -16.74 -44.78
N THR A 292 51.89 -17.07 -44.12
CA THR A 292 50.54 -17.17 -44.72
C THR A 292 49.71 -15.90 -44.55
N GLY A 293 50.11 -15.02 -43.63
CA GLY A 293 49.35 -13.83 -43.23
C GLY A 293 48.35 -14.07 -42.10
N TRP A 294 48.38 -15.27 -41.50
CA TRP A 294 47.75 -15.60 -40.24
C TRP A 294 48.20 -14.64 -39.11
N ARG A 295 47.35 -14.47 -38.09
CA ARG A 295 47.63 -13.69 -36.89
C ARG A 295 47.01 -14.40 -35.69
N ARG A 296 47.79 -14.57 -34.64
CA ARG A 296 47.36 -15.05 -33.32
C ARG A 296 46.32 -14.15 -32.65
N ALA A 297 45.44 -14.79 -31.89
CA ALA A 297 44.40 -14.26 -31.03
C ALA A 297 44.81 -14.32 -29.54
N ASP A 298 45.58 -15.33 -29.11
CA ASP A 298 45.81 -15.65 -27.68
C ASP A 298 47.28 -15.51 -27.18
N GLU A 299 48.19 -15.03 -28.04
CA GLU A 299 49.64 -14.91 -27.80
C GLU A 299 50.44 -16.23 -27.81
N ILE A 300 49.80 -17.35 -28.15
CA ILE A 300 50.42 -18.65 -28.38
C ILE A 300 50.70 -18.79 -29.88
N ASP A 301 51.92 -19.22 -30.22
CA ASP A 301 52.37 -19.41 -31.62
C ASP A 301 52.75 -20.88 -31.85
N THR A 302 52.26 -21.80 -31.02
CA THR A 302 52.70 -23.19 -30.98
C THR A 302 51.52 -24.15 -30.91
N THR A 303 51.45 -25.07 -31.86
CA THR A 303 50.44 -26.14 -31.89
C THR A 303 51.01 -27.45 -31.35
N ARG A 304 50.13 -28.43 -31.14
CA ARG A 304 50.51 -29.74 -30.63
C ARG A 304 50.86 -30.71 -31.77
N PRO A 305 52.13 -31.15 -31.89
CA PRO A 305 52.56 -32.05 -32.97
C PRO A 305 51.94 -33.44 -32.95
N ASP A 306 51.28 -33.80 -31.85
CA ASP A 306 50.58 -35.06 -31.70
C ASP A 306 49.07 -34.98 -32.00
N LEU A 307 48.55 -33.81 -32.38
CA LEU A 307 47.13 -33.55 -32.65
C LEU A 307 46.90 -32.66 -33.88
N ASN A 308 46.07 -33.14 -34.81
CA ASN A 308 45.70 -32.43 -36.04
C ASN A 308 44.80 -31.20 -35.83
N ASP A 309 44.25 -31.06 -34.64
CA ASP A 309 43.29 -30.03 -34.25
C ASP A 309 43.58 -29.74 -32.77
N THR A 310 44.35 -28.68 -32.54
CA THR A 310 44.96 -28.36 -31.24
C THR A 310 43.92 -27.82 -30.26
N ASP A 311 42.98 -27.00 -30.71
CA ASP A 311 41.92 -26.40 -29.88
C ASP A 311 40.58 -27.16 -29.89
N ALA A 312 40.49 -28.20 -30.72
CA ALA A 312 39.38 -29.14 -30.82
C ALA A 312 38.05 -28.52 -31.28
N ASP A 313 38.10 -27.50 -32.13
CA ASP A 313 36.93 -26.81 -32.66
C ASP A 313 36.33 -27.47 -33.92
N GLY A 314 37.04 -28.47 -34.49
CA GLY A 314 36.66 -29.20 -35.70
C GLY A 314 37.36 -28.73 -36.98
N LEU A 315 38.23 -27.73 -36.89
CA LEU A 315 39.10 -27.23 -37.93
C LEU A 315 40.54 -27.68 -37.61
N GLY A 316 41.26 -28.21 -38.61
CA GLY A 316 42.62 -28.69 -38.35
C GLY A 316 43.68 -27.59 -38.48
N ASP A 317 44.73 -27.66 -37.69
CA ASP A 317 45.78 -26.63 -37.55
C ASP A 317 46.34 -26.16 -38.90
N PHE A 318 46.66 -27.10 -39.80
CA PHE A 318 47.09 -26.74 -41.15
C PHE A 318 46.03 -25.96 -41.95
N ALA A 319 44.75 -26.32 -41.83
CA ALA A 319 43.66 -25.64 -42.55
C ALA A 319 43.44 -24.22 -42.01
N GLU A 320 43.60 -24.03 -40.72
CA GLU A 320 43.52 -22.74 -40.05
C GLU A 320 44.65 -21.82 -40.48
N LEU A 321 45.90 -22.28 -40.40
CA LEU A 321 47.05 -21.49 -40.80
C LEU A 321 47.09 -21.18 -42.30
N SER A 322 46.53 -22.05 -43.16
CA SER A 322 46.68 -21.97 -44.62
C SER A 322 45.45 -21.49 -45.39
N THR A 323 44.23 -21.75 -44.90
CA THR A 323 42.98 -21.58 -45.65
C THR A 323 42.05 -20.56 -44.99
N TRP A 324 41.75 -20.76 -43.71
CA TRP A 324 40.76 -19.94 -42.98
C TRP A 324 41.39 -18.75 -42.26
N LEU A 325 42.68 -18.86 -41.94
CA LEU A 325 43.49 -17.84 -41.28
C LEU A 325 42.95 -17.49 -39.88
N THR A 326 42.50 -18.53 -39.17
CA THR A 326 42.04 -18.59 -37.76
C THR A 326 43.15 -19.08 -36.85
N ASP A 327 43.03 -18.87 -35.54
CA ASP A 327 44.03 -19.25 -34.53
C ASP A 327 43.88 -20.72 -34.09
N PRO A 328 44.81 -21.62 -34.46
CA PRO A 328 44.69 -23.05 -34.17
C PRO A 328 44.84 -23.43 -32.70
N THR A 329 45.15 -22.46 -31.85
CA THR A 329 45.23 -22.63 -30.40
C THR A 329 44.01 -22.07 -29.68
N HIS A 330 43.07 -21.46 -30.41
CA HIS A 330 41.92 -20.77 -29.85
C HIS A 330 40.67 -20.93 -30.72
N ASN A 331 39.74 -21.75 -30.22
CA ASN A 331 38.55 -22.23 -30.94
C ASN A 331 37.55 -21.17 -31.44
N ASP A 332 37.72 -19.89 -31.09
CA ASP A 332 36.86 -18.76 -31.49
C ASP A 332 37.78 -17.56 -31.80
N THR A 333 38.16 -17.41 -33.06
CA THR A 333 39.19 -16.43 -33.50
C THR A 333 38.73 -14.97 -33.35
N ASP A 334 37.44 -14.70 -33.48
CA ASP A 334 36.91 -13.32 -33.50
C ASP A 334 36.14 -12.90 -32.24
N PHE A 335 36.03 -13.83 -31.28
CA PHE A 335 35.48 -13.67 -29.94
C PHE A 335 33.99 -13.33 -29.93
N ASP A 336 33.22 -13.88 -30.84
CA ASP A 336 31.77 -13.71 -30.88
C ASP A 336 30.97 -14.81 -30.18
N GLY A 337 31.64 -15.88 -29.76
CA GLY A 337 31.09 -17.01 -29.02
C GLY A 337 30.74 -18.23 -29.85
N MET A 338 30.93 -18.19 -31.18
CA MET A 338 30.81 -19.33 -32.07
C MET A 338 32.19 -19.93 -32.35
N PRO A 339 32.34 -21.28 -32.41
CA PRO A 339 33.62 -21.87 -32.78
C PRO A 339 33.93 -21.77 -34.27
N ASP A 340 35.20 -21.58 -34.64
CA ASP A 340 35.58 -21.34 -36.04
C ASP A 340 35.20 -22.52 -36.94
N GLY A 341 35.41 -23.75 -36.46
CA GLY A 341 35.00 -24.99 -37.13
C GLY A 341 33.49 -25.11 -37.35
N TRP A 342 32.67 -24.61 -36.42
CA TRP A 342 31.20 -24.59 -36.54
C TRP A 342 30.76 -23.56 -37.58
N GLU A 343 31.34 -22.36 -37.55
CA GLU A 343 31.05 -21.32 -38.52
C GLU A 343 31.39 -21.76 -39.94
N VAL A 344 32.56 -22.37 -40.14
CA VAL A 344 32.99 -22.92 -41.43
C VAL A 344 32.04 -24.01 -41.91
N GLN A 345 31.52 -24.85 -41.02
CA GLN A 345 30.56 -25.90 -41.36
C GLN A 345 29.28 -25.31 -41.97
N TYR A 346 28.78 -24.20 -41.42
CA TYR A 346 27.54 -23.54 -41.86
C TYR A 346 27.75 -22.40 -42.86
N GLY A 347 29.00 -22.12 -43.23
CA GLY A 347 29.35 -21.11 -44.23
C GLY A 347 29.34 -19.68 -43.71
N LEU A 348 29.41 -19.51 -42.39
CA LEU A 348 29.71 -18.26 -41.69
C LEU A 348 31.22 -17.95 -41.79
N ASN A 349 31.62 -16.78 -41.33
CA ASN A 349 32.98 -16.29 -41.46
C ASN A 349 33.63 -16.16 -40.07
N PRO A 350 34.56 -17.05 -39.70
CA PRO A 350 35.19 -17.16 -38.36
C PRO A 350 36.16 -16.03 -38.00
N ARG A 351 35.94 -14.86 -38.59
CA ARG A 351 36.78 -13.67 -38.55
C ARG A 351 35.96 -12.39 -38.61
N ASP A 352 34.64 -12.48 -38.69
CA ASP A 352 33.72 -11.36 -38.71
C ASP A 352 32.67 -11.53 -37.60
N PRO A 353 32.89 -10.94 -36.41
CA PRO A 353 32.08 -11.19 -35.21
C PRO A 353 30.65 -10.59 -35.29
N ALA A 354 30.29 -10.08 -36.47
CA ALA A 354 28.99 -9.53 -36.77
C ALA A 354 28.01 -10.59 -37.28
N ASP A 355 28.48 -11.72 -37.82
CA ASP A 355 27.60 -12.77 -38.31
C ASP A 355 26.99 -13.61 -37.19
N ALA A 356 27.57 -13.70 -35.99
CA ALA A 356 26.89 -14.19 -34.78
C ALA A 356 25.54 -13.53 -34.51
N ARG A 357 25.38 -12.25 -34.90
CA ARG A 357 24.15 -11.46 -34.76
C ARG A 357 23.26 -11.46 -36.00
N GLY A 358 23.70 -12.13 -37.06
CA GLY A 358 22.88 -12.36 -38.24
C GLY A 358 21.87 -13.48 -37.98
N ASP A 359 20.87 -13.52 -38.84
CA ASP A 359 19.86 -14.56 -38.92
C ASP A 359 19.95 -15.13 -40.35
N LEU A 360 20.49 -16.33 -40.48
CA LEU A 360 20.92 -16.88 -41.76
C LEU A 360 19.75 -17.51 -42.53
N ASP A 361 18.76 -18.10 -41.85
CA ASP A 361 17.58 -18.72 -42.45
C ASP A 361 16.29 -17.89 -42.37
N ASN A 362 16.30 -16.79 -41.62
CA ASN A 362 15.22 -15.81 -41.44
C ASN A 362 14.01 -16.39 -40.69
N ASP A 363 14.27 -17.12 -39.61
CA ASP A 363 13.27 -17.73 -38.73
C ASP A 363 12.85 -16.83 -37.55
N GLY A 364 13.45 -15.64 -37.42
CA GLY A 364 13.00 -14.62 -36.47
C GLY A 364 11.53 -14.22 -36.67
N HIS A 365 10.89 -13.74 -35.59
CA HIS A 365 9.46 -13.43 -35.58
C HIS A 365 9.20 -11.95 -35.24
N ASP A 366 8.26 -11.33 -35.94
CA ASP A 366 7.79 -9.95 -35.70
C ASP A 366 6.92 -9.92 -34.43
N TYR A 367 7.53 -9.77 -33.26
CA TYR A 367 6.86 -9.82 -31.96
C TYR A 367 6.13 -8.50 -31.64
N ASP A 368 6.60 -7.39 -32.19
CA ASP A 368 5.99 -6.08 -32.00
C ASP A 368 4.92 -5.73 -33.05
N ARG A 369 4.72 -6.62 -34.03
CA ARG A 369 3.75 -6.55 -35.13
C ARG A 369 3.96 -5.30 -35.99
N SER A 370 5.19 -4.86 -36.15
CA SER A 370 5.58 -3.72 -36.98
C SER A 370 5.57 -4.01 -38.49
N GLN A 371 5.20 -5.24 -38.89
CA GLN A 371 5.19 -5.80 -40.24
C GLN A 371 6.57 -6.09 -40.83
N ALA A 372 7.61 -6.13 -40.00
CA ALA A 372 8.96 -6.51 -40.38
C ALA A 372 9.71 -7.02 -39.16
N VAL A 373 10.48 -8.09 -39.33
CA VAL A 373 11.41 -8.57 -38.31
C VAL A 373 12.61 -7.62 -38.27
N GLU A 374 12.79 -6.93 -37.15
CA GLU A 374 13.93 -6.03 -36.91
C GLU A 374 15.11 -6.80 -36.28
N PRO A 375 16.34 -6.27 -36.31
CA PRO A 375 17.52 -7.01 -35.84
C PRO A 375 17.52 -7.45 -34.37
N ASP A 376 16.66 -6.88 -33.53
CA ASP A 376 16.43 -7.31 -32.14
C ASP A 376 15.41 -8.45 -31.99
N GLU A 377 14.79 -8.87 -33.10
CA GLU A 377 13.82 -9.97 -33.21
C GLU A 377 14.36 -11.17 -33.99
N PHE A 378 15.59 -11.06 -34.48
CA PHE A 378 16.33 -12.15 -35.09
C PHE A 378 16.58 -13.25 -34.06
N TYR A 379 16.40 -14.50 -34.49
CA TYR A 379 17.01 -15.62 -33.83
C TYR A 379 18.39 -15.81 -34.44
N THR A 380 19.41 -15.40 -33.68
CA THR A 380 20.72 -15.18 -34.25
C THR A 380 21.50 -16.48 -34.38
N ASN A 381 22.46 -16.55 -35.32
CA ASN A 381 23.33 -17.73 -35.49
C ASN A 381 24.00 -18.19 -34.17
N LEU A 382 24.37 -17.25 -33.28
CA LEU A 382 24.88 -17.58 -31.95
C LEU A 382 23.84 -18.27 -31.05
N GLN A 383 22.57 -17.85 -31.10
CA GLN A 383 21.50 -18.49 -30.35
C GLN A 383 21.27 -19.91 -30.87
N GLU A 384 21.37 -20.11 -32.18
CA GLU A 384 21.28 -21.43 -32.79
C GLU A 384 22.39 -22.37 -32.34
N TYR A 385 23.64 -21.89 -32.35
CA TYR A 385 24.76 -22.65 -31.81
C TYR A 385 24.53 -23.05 -30.34
N LEU A 386 24.03 -22.13 -29.52
CA LEU A 386 23.76 -22.37 -28.10
C LEU A 386 22.60 -23.35 -27.85
N ASN A 387 21.59 -23.37 -28.74
CA ASN A 387 20.45 -24.29 -28.65
C ASN A 387 20.64 -25.58 -29.47
N GLY A 388 21.74 -25.70 -30.23
CA GLY A 388 22.05 -26.87 -31.03
C GLY A 388 21.21 -27.01 -32.30
N THR A 389 20.65 -25.90 -32.80
CA THR A 389 19.89 -25.86 -34.05
C THR A 389 20.81 -25.65 -35.27
N ASP A 390 20.26 -25.79 -36.47
CA ASP A 390 21.02 -25.67 -37.73
C ASP A 390 20.71 -24.30 -38.33
N PRO A 391 21.68 -23.36 -38.42
CA PRO A 391 21.45 -21.99 -38.90
C PRO A 391 21.05 -21.83 -40.35
N THR A 392 20.82 -22.94 -41.02
CA THR A 392 20.31 -22.95 -42.39
C THR A 392 18.91 -23.55 -42.50
N ASN A 393 18.28 -23.89 -41.37
CA ASN A 393 17.03 -24.57 -41.31
C ASN A 393 16.08 -23.96 -40.25
N PRO A 394 15.04 -23.23 -40.70
CA PRO A 394 14.21 -22.41 -39.82
C PRO A 394 13.19 -23.20 -38.97
N ASP A 395 13.28 -24.54 -38.94
CA ASP A 395 12.35 -25.48 -38.28
C ASP A 395 13.06 -26.85 -38.20
N ASN A 396 13.78 -27.08 -37.10
CA ASN A 396 14.72 -28.19 -36.95
C ASN A 396 14.08 -29.55 -36.73
N ASP A 397 12.91 -29.60 -36.12
CA ASP A 397 12.19 -30.84 -35.86
C ASP A 397 11.02 -31.11 -36.81
N ASN A 398 10.68 -30.13 -37.65
CA ASN A 398 9.67 -30.17 -38.71
C ASN A 398 8.23 -30.31 -38.19
N ASP A 399 7.90 -29.70 -37.05
CA ASP A 399 6.54 -29.67 -36.52
C ASP A 399 5.69 -28.50 -37.04
N GLY A 400 6.33 -27.52 -37.67
CA GLY A 400 5.69 -26.37 -38.30
C GLY A 400 5.77 -25.06 -37.51
N ILE A 401 6.44 -25.05 -36.36
CA ILE A 401 6.80 -23.85 -35.60
C ILE A 401 8.29 -23.53 -35.88
N PRO A 402 8.67 -22.25 -36.08
CA PRO A 402 10.08 -21.89 -36.27
C PRO A 402 10.90 -21.92 -34.97
N ASP A 403 12.16 -22.34 -35.05
CA ASP A 403 13.07 -22.47 -33.90
C ASP A 403 13.13 -21.19 -33.04
N GLY A 404 13.24 -20.03 -33.70
CA GLY A 404 13.25 -18.73 -33.04
C GLY A 404 12.00 -18.40 -32.23
N TRP A 405 10.83 -18.86 -32.67
CA TRP A 405 9.56 -18.68 -31.94
C TRP A 405 9.48 -19.63 -30.76
N GLU A 406 9.89 -20.88 -30.95
CA GLU A 406 9.91 -21.91 -29.91
C GLU A 406 10.78 -21.49 -28.72
N VAL A 407 12.03 -21.10 -28.98
CA VAL A 407 12.97 -20.69 -27.94
C VAL A 407 12.49 -19.44 -27.20
N GLN A 408 11.86 -18.50 -27.89
CA GLN A 408 11.30 -17.30 -27.27
C GLN A 408 10.22 -17.63 -26.23
N TYR A 409 9.38 -18.63 -26.51
CA TYR A 409 8.29 -19.04 -25.62
C TYR A 409 8.62 -20.24 -24.73
N GLY A 410 9.83 -20.80 -24.85
CA GLY A 410 10.36 -21.86 -23.99
C GLY A 410 9.98 -23.27 -24.42
N LEU A 411 9.62 -23.45 -25.69
CA LEU A 411 9.50 -24.74 -26.38
C LEU A 411 10.90 -25.23 -26.82
N ASP A 412 11.01 -26.52 -27.15
CA ASP A 412 12.27 -27.17 -27.52
C ASP A 412 12.32 -27.39 -29.04
N PRO A 413 13.14 -26.63 -29.80
CA PRO A 413 13.18 -26.67 -31.28
C PRO A 413 13.72 -27.99 -31.88
N LEU A 414 13.91 -29.00 -31.04
CA LEU A 414 14.35 -30.35 -31.39
C LEU A 414 13.32 -31.43 -30.98
N ASP A 415 12.20 -31.07 -30.34
CA ASP A 415 11.14 -31.99 -29.90
C ASP A 415 9.77 -31.67 -30.53
N PRO A 416 9.38 -32.36 -31.61
CA PRO A 416 8.20 -32.00 -32.43
C PRO A 416 6.87 -32.36 -31.76
N THR A 417 6.89 -32.71 -30.47
CA THR A 417 5.72 -33.08 -29.69
C THR A 417 5.17 -31.97 -28.83
N ASP A 418 5.90 -30.87 -28.66
CA ASP A 418 5.44 -29.71 -27.90
C ASP A 418 4.58 -28.74 -28.72
N ALA A 419 4.66 -28.75 -30.06
CA ALA A 419 3.71 -28.09 -30.95
C ALA A 419 2.24 -28.47 -30.72
N VAL A 420 1.99 -29.71 -30.26
CA VAL A 420 0.63 -30.22 -30.00
C VAL A 420 0.25 -30.18 -28.51
N LEU A 421 1.07 -29.56 -27.67
CA LEU A 421 0.74 -29.32 -26.27
C LEU A 421 -0.02 -28.01 -26.12
N ASP A 422 -0.91 -28.01 -25.15
CA ASP A 422 -1.63 -26.84 -24.65
C ASP A 422 -1.01 -26.52 -23.29
N THR A 423 -0.11 -25.53 -23.28
CA THR A 423 0.86 -25.33 -22.20
C THR A 423 0.29 -24.46 -21.08
N ASP A 424 -0.62 -23.54 -21.40
CA ASP A 424 -1.33 -22.67 -20.46
C ASP A 424 -2.75 -23.15 -20.11
N GLY A 425 -3.31 -24.09 -20.86
CA GLY A 425 -4.57 -24.77 -20.55
C GLY A 425 -5.79 -23.93 -20.89
N ASP A 426 -5.71 -23.10 -21.92
CA ASP A 426 -6.74 -22.16 -22.36
C ASP A 426 -7.78 -22.78 -23.30
N GLY A 427 -7.64 -24.09 -23.57
CA GLY A 427 -8.63 -24.87 -24.29
C GLY A 427 -10.05 -24.80 -23.71
N TRP A 428 -11.05 -24.88 -24.59
CA TRP A 428 -12.47 -24.72 -24.27
C TRP A 428 -13.29 -26.02 -24.50
N ASP A 429 -13.82 -26.62 -23.42
CA ASP A 429 -14.85 -27.67 -23.37
C ASP A 429 -16.21 -27.27 -24.02
N PHE A 430 -16.23 -27.01 -25.32
CA PHE A 430 -17.44 -26.63 -26.07
C PHE A 430 -18.61 -27.63 -25.95
N ASN A 431 -18.37 -28.85 -25.43
CA ASN A 431 -19.39 -29.87 -25.26
C ASN A 431 -20.01 -29.89 -23.84
N ARG A 432 -19.45 -29.10 -22.91
CA ARG A 432 -19.93 -28.87 -21.53
C ARG A 432 -20.08 -30.16 -20.72
N ASN A 433 -19.14 -31.10 -20.86
CA ASN A 433 -19.14 -32.32 -20.03
C ASN A 433 -18.33 -32.18 -18.73
N GLY A 434 -17.62 -31.06 -18.55
CA GLY A 434 -16.77 -30.74 -17.42
C GLY A 434 -15.30 -31.17 -17.58
N GLU A 435 -14.88 -31.58 -18.78
CA GLU A 435 -13.50 -31.98 -19.11
C GLU A 435 -13.12 -31.47 -20.51
N VAL A 436 -12.03 -30.70 -20.61
CA VAL A 436 -11.40 -30.34 -21.89
C VAL A 436 -10.70 -31.57 -22.47
N ALA A 437 -11.24 -32.13 -23.55
CA ALA A 437 -10.62 -33.23 -24.27
C ALA A 437 -9.48 -32.74 -25.19
N GLY A 438 -8.61 -33.63 -25.67
CA GLY A 438 -7.52 -33.25 -26.58
C GLY A 438 -7.95 -32.75 -27.98
N ASN A 439 -9.25 -32.58 -28.24
CA ASN A 439 -9.79 -31.91 -29.42
C ASN A 439 -10.45 -30.57 -29.07
N GLU A 440 -10.28 -30.13 -27.82
CA GLU A 440 -10.79 -28.91 -27.18
C GLU A 440 -9.63 -28.08 -26.61
N THR A 441 -8.41 -28.60 -26.64
CA THR A 441 -7.17 -27.89 -26.32
C THR A 441 -6.81 -26.89 -27.42
N PHE A 442 -6.19 -25.78 -27.05
CA PHE A 442 -5.58 -24.84 -27.99
C PHE A 442 -4.06 -25.06 -27.96
N THR A 443 -3.53 -25.62 -29.03
CA THR A 443 -2.14 -26.11 -29.06
C THR A 443 -1.14 -25.02 -29.42
N SER A 444 0.13 -25.17 -29.04
CA SER A 444 1.21 -24.23 -29.41
C SER A 444 1.30 -23.94 -30.92
N LEU A 445 0.93 -24.90 -31.78
CA LEU A 445 0.85 -24.70 -33.23
C LEU A 445 -0.36 -23.84 -33.66
N GLU A 446 -1.49 -23.98 -32.98
CA GLU A 446 -2.70 -23.17 -33.20
C GLU A 446 -2.49 -21.73 -32.70
N GLU A 447 -1.78 -21.61 -31.59
CA GLU A 447 -1.23 -20.38 -31.01
C GLU A 447 -0.35 -19.62 -32.02
N TYR A 448 0.70 -20.27 -32.53
CA TYR A 448 1.54 -19.71 -33.60
C TYR A 448 0.73 -19.29 -34.83
N SER A 449 -0.28 -20.08 -35.22
CA SER A 449 -1.15 -19.76 -36.35
C SER A 449 -2.09 -18.58 -36.10
N SER A 450 -2.36 -18.27 -34.84
CA SER A 450 -3.24 -17.18 -34.38
C SER A 450 -2.47 -15.97 -33.89
N ASP A 451 -1.13 -16.03 -33.90
CA ASP A 451 -0.20 -15.01 -33.41
C ASP A 451 -0.38 -14.69 -31.91
N THR A 452 -0.84 -15.69 -31.14
CA THR A 452 -1.02 -15.67 -29.67
C THR A 452 0.21 -16.28 -28.97
N ARG A 453 0.22 -16.28 -27.63
CA ARG A 453 1.39 -16.65 -26.80
C ARG A 453 1.15 -17.95 -26.03
N PRO A 454 1.90 -19.04 -26.30
CA PRO A 454 1.50 -20.41 -25.88
C PRO A 454 1.66 -20.66 -24.38
N ASN A 455 2.13 -19.65 -23.65
CA ASN A 455 2.34 -19.67 -22.21
C ASN A 455 1.45 -18.64 -21.48
N LEU A 456 0.47 -18.05 -22.17
CA LEU A 456 -0.49 -17.09 -21.68
C LEU A 456 -1.85 -17.36 -22.31
N ASN A 457 -2.79 -17.80 -21.47
CA ASN A 457 -4.15 -18.13 -21.87
C ASN A 457 -5.01 -16.94 -22.35
N ASP A 458 -4.48 -15.71 -22.31
CA ASP A 458 -5.15 -14.45 -22.64
C ASP A 458 -4.05 -13.49 -23.14
N THR A 459 -3.89 -13.42 -24.45
CA THR A 459 -2.78 -12.73 -25.10
C THR A 459 -2.91 -11.21 -25.04
N ASP A 460 -4.13 -10.68 -25.21
CA ASP A 460 -4.37 -9.24 -25.25
C ASP A 460 -4.80 -8.62 -23.90
N GLY A 461 -5.10 -9.47 -22.92
CA GLY A 461 -5.32 -9.13 -21.52
C GLY A 461 -6.70 -8.57 -21.23
N ASP A 462 -7.70 -8.90 -22.05
CA ASP A 462 -9.08 -8.41 -21.88
C ASP A 462 -9.95 -9.30 -20.99
N GLY A 463 -9.44 -10.49 -20.63
CA GLY A 463 -10.06 -11.44 -19.71
C GLY A 463 -10.78 -12.60 -20.39
N MET A 464 -10.84 -12.65 -21.72
CA MET A 464 -11.27 -13.82 -22.48
C MET A 464 -10.07 -14.73 -22.79
N TRP A 465 -10.31 -16.04 -23.00
CA TRP A 465 -9.23 -16.96 -23.34
C TRP A 465 -9.01 -17.04 -24.85
N ASP A 466 -7.75 -17.10 -25.28
CA ASP A 466 -7.37 -17.12 -26.71
C ASP A 466 -8.10 -18.26 -27.45
N GLY A 467 -8.06 -19.48 -26.90
CA GLY A 467 -8.78 -20.63 -27.43
C GLY A 467 -10.31 -20.48 -27.50
N TRP A 468 -10.92 -19.76 -26.56
CA TRP A 468 -12.36 -19.47 -26.55
C TRP A 468 -12.74 -18.47 -27.66
N GLU A 469 -11.94 -17.41 -27.79
CA GLU A 469 -12.15 -16.37 -28.80
C GLU A 469 -12.01 -16.92 -30.22
N VAL A 470 -10.94 -17.68 -30.47
CA VAL A 470 -10.70 -18.30 -31.78
C VAL A 470 -11.83 -19.27 -32.15
N TRP A 471 -12.38 -20.00 -31.17
CA TRP A 471 -13.52 -20.88 -31.39
C TRP A 471 -14.78 -20.12 -31.85
N PHE A 472 -15.10 -19.00 -31.21
CA PHE A 472 -16.24 -18.15 -31.57
C PHE A 472 -15.96 -17.18 -32.72
N GLY A 473 -14.71 -17.13 -33.22
CA GLY A 473 -14.28 -16.26 -34.31
C GLY A 473 -14.12 -14.80 -33.89
N LEU A 474 -13.87 -14.57 -32.60
CA LEU A 474 -13.40 -13.31 -32.03
C LEU A 474 -11.88 -13.18 -32.26
N ASN A 475 -11.31 -12.02 -31.93
CA ASN A 475 -9.91 -11.74 -32.23
C ASN A 475 -9.09 -11.66 -30.94
N PRO A 476 -8.28 -12.69 -30.60
CA PRO A 476 -7.52 -12.79 -29.33
C PRO A 476 -6.38 -11.77 -29.16
N LEU A 477 -6.37 -10.78 -30.05
CA LEU A 477 -5.36 -9.74 -30.20
C LEU A 477 -5.98 -8.33 -30.14
N ASP A 478 -7.31 -8.23 -30.04
CA ASP A 478 -8.07 -6.99 -30.02
C ASP A 478 -8.88 -6.86 -28.74
N PRO A 479 -8.32 -6.25 -27.67
CA PRO A 479 -8.89 -6.25 -26.32
C PRO A 479 -10.17 -5.41 -26.19
N PHE A 480 -10.67 -4.89 -27.31
CA PHE A 480 -11.90 -4.13 -27.38
C PHE A 480 -13.12 -5.00 -27.65
N ASP A 481 -12.96 -6.22 -28.14
CA ASP A 481 -14.10 -7.09 -28.42
C ASP A 481 -14.71 -7.69 -27.15
N ALA A 482 -13.97 -7.89 -26.04
CA ALA A 482 -14.53 -8.21 -24.71
C ALA A 482 -15.67 -7.27 -24.27
N GLY A 483 -15.58 -5.99 -24.64
CA GLY A 483 -16.56 -4.94 -24.29
C GLY A 483 -17.72 -4.80 -25.26
N VAL A 484 -17.80 -5.64 -26.30
CA VAL A 484 -18.87 -5.60 -27.31
C VAL A 484 -19.97 -6.59 -26.91
N ASP A 485 -21.22 -6.15 -26.96
CA ASP A 485 -22.41 -6.99 -26.91
C ASP A 485 -22.85 -7.26 -28.36
N TYR A 486 -22.58 -8.47 -28.86
CA TYR A 486 -22.73 -8.81 -30.29
C TYR A 486 -24.17 -9.15 -30.68
N ASP A 487 -24.91 -9.84 -29.82
CA ASP A 487 -26.28 -10.29 -30.07
C ASP A 487 -27.36 -9.37 -29.47
N GLN A 488 -26.96 -8.36 -28.69
CA GLN A 488 -27.78 -7.27 -28.15
C GLN A 488 -28.85 -7.77 -27.20
N ASP A 489 -28.45 -8.63 -26.28
CA ASP A 489 -29.32 -9.28 -25.33
C ASP A 489 -29.29 -8.64 -23.93
N GLY A 490 -28.45 -7.62 -23.72
CA GLY A 490 -28.39 -6.81 -22.50
C GLY A 490 -29.75 -6.29 -22.00
N HIS A 491 -29.82 -5.97 -20.71
CA HIS A 491 -31.06 -5.67 -19.99
C HIS A 491 -31.05 -4.28 -19.35
N ASP A 492 -32.06 -3.46 -19.70
CA ASP A 492 -32.28 -2.11 -19.18
C ASP A 492 -32.87 -2.21 -17.77
N ALA A 493 -32.00 -2.29 -16.77
CA ALA A 493 -32.36 -2.56 -15.39
C ALA A 493 -32.91 -1.32 -14.67
N ASN A 494 -32.56 -0.12 -15.15
CA ASN A 494 -33.06 1.14 -14.61
C ASN A 494 -34.31 1.67 -15.35
N TRP A 495 -34.75 0.98 -16.41
CA TRP A 495 -35.96 1.25 -17.18
C TRP A 495 -36.00 2.65 -17.81
N ASN A 496 -34.85 3.24 -18.12
CA ASN A 496 -34.77 4.57 -18.71
C ASN A 496 -34.99 4.59 -20.24
N GLY A 497 -35.09 3.40 -20.85
CA GLY A 497 -35.33 3.20 -22.27
C GLY A 497 -34.07 3.17 -23.12
N SER A 498 -32.88 3.08 -22.51
CA SER A 498 -31.60 2.94 -23.18
C SER A 498 -30.62 2.10 -22.36
N LEU A 499 -29.96 1.14 -23.01
CA LEU A 499 -28.91 0.35 -22.39
C LEU A 499 -27.66 1.20 -22.13
N GLU A 500 -27.28 1.27 -20.86
CA GLU A 500 -26.02 1.82 -20.38
C GLU A 500 -24.90 0.77 -20.45
N ALA A 501 -23.64 1.19 -20.27
CA ALA A 501 -22.50 0.30 -20.45
C ALA A 501 -22.45 -0.85 -19.43
N ASP A 502 -23.02 -0.65 -18.25
CA ASP A 502 -23.18 -1.63 -17.17
C ASP A 502 -24.44 -2.50 -17.32
N GLU A 503 -25.27 -2.25 -18.33
CA GLU A 503 -26.49 -2.99 -18.68
C GLU A 503 -26.30 -3.88 -19.92
N LEU A 504 -25.13 -3.81 -20.56
CA LEU A 504 -24.76 -4.69 -21.66
C LEU A 504 -24.30 -6.05 -21.15
N HIS A 505 -24.65 -7.11 -21.87
CA HIS A 505 -24.08 -8.43 -21.67
C HIS A 505 -22.98 -8.64 -22.71
N THR A 506 -21.78 -8.14 -22.40
CA THR A 506 -20.67 -8.12 -23.36
C THR A 506 -20.06 -9.51 -23.55
N ASN A 507 -19.23 -9.70 -24.58
CA ASN A 507 -18.53 -10.97 -24.84
C ASN A 507 -17.73 -11.49 -23.63
N LEU A 508 -17.19 -10.59 -22.80
CA LEU A 508 -16.55 -10.99 -21.54
C LEU A 508 -17.55 -11.58 -20.53
N LEU A 509 -18.76 -11.01 -20.43
CA LEU A 509 -19.80 -11.54 -19.56
C LEU A 509 -20.33 -12.87 -20.10
N GLU A 510 -20.44 -13.00 -21.43
CA GLU A 510 -20.73 -14.25 -22.11
C GLU A 510 -19.71 -15.35 -21.78
N PHE A 511 -18.41 -15.01 -21.85
CA PHE A 511 -17.33 -15.91 -21.45
C PHE A 511 -17.46 -16.34 -19.98
N MET A 512 -17.76 -15.41 -19.08
CA MET A 512 -17.96 -15.70 -17.65
C MET A 512 -19.20 -16.55 -17.36
N ALA A 513 -20.26 -16.38 -18.15
CA ALA A 513 -21.51 -17.12 -18.04
C ALA A 513 -21.47 -18.48 -18.77
N ASP A 514 -20.40 -18.78 -19.53
CA ASP A 514 -20.36 -19.89 -20.49
C ASP A 514 -21.58 -19.84 -21.42
N THR A 515 -21.87 -18.67 -22.00
CA THR A 515 -22.93 -18.47 -23.01
C THR A 515 -22.34 -18.26 -24.40
N ASN A 516 -23.20 -18.17 -25.42
CA ASN A 516 -22.76 -18.02 -26.81
C ASN A 516 -22.92 -16.56 -27.29
N PRO A 517 -21.82 -15.84 -27.61
CA PRO A 517 -21.85 -14.39 -27.88
C PRO A 517 -22.60 -13.98 -29.15
N TRP A 518 -23.18 -14.94 -29.86
CA TRP A 518 -23.97 -14.74 -31.07
C TRP A 518 -25.45 -15.13 -30.89
N VAL A 519 -25.86 -15.55 -29.69
CA VAL A 519 -27.17 -16.12 -29.39
C VAL A 519 -27.71 -15.58 -28.06
N ALA A 520 -28.60 -14.60 -28.18
CA ALA A 520 -29.26 -13.90 -27.06
C ALA A 520 -30.07 -14.75 -26.05
N ASP A 521 -30.13 -16.07 -26.22
CA ASP A 521 -30.91 -17.03 -25.43
C ASP A 521 -30.25 -18.40 -25.68
N THR A 522 -29.18 -18.67 -24.92
CA THR A 522 -28.27 -19.78 -25.16
C THR A 522 -28.96 -21.13 -24.97
N ASP A 523 -29.82 -21.27 -23.97
CA ASP A 523 -30.51 -22.53 -23.67
C ASP A 523 -31.89 -22.69 -24.34
N GLY A 524 -32.43 -21.60 -24.89
CA GLY A 524 -33.65 -21.57 -25.69
C GLY A 524 -34.94 -21.65 -24.89
N ASP A 525 -34.94 -21.26 -23.62
CA ASP A 525 -36.11 -21.33 -22.75
C ASP A 525 -37.02 -20.08 -22.82
N GLY A 526 -36.52 -19.03 -23.47
CA GLY A 526 -37.22 -17.80 -23.79
C GLY A 526 -36.95 -16.63 -22.84
N MET A 527 -36.07 -16.82 -21.86
CA MET A 527 -35.36 -15.74 -21.16
C MET A 527 -34.08 -15.39 -21.95
N ARG A 528 -33.44 -14.26 -21.67
CA ARG A 528 -32.20 -13.85 -22.37
C ARG A 528 -31.03 -13.97 -21.43
N ASP A 529 -29.86 -14.34 -21.97
CA ASP A 529 -28.65 -14.59 -21.18
C ASP A 529 -28.29 -13.37 -20.32
N GLY A 530 -28.31 -12.17 -20.91
CA GLY A 530 -28.07 -10.92 -20.21
C GLY A 530 -29.03 -10.63 -19.05
N TRP A 531 -30.32 -10.99 -19.18
CA TRP A 531 -31.28 -10.84 -18.09
C TRP A 531 -31.06 -11.89 -17.00
N GLU A 532 -30.91 -13.15 -17.40
CA GLU A 532 -30.70 -14.27 -16.48
C GLU A 532 -29.45 -14.08 -15.65
N TYR A 533 -28.35 -13.70 -16.30
CA TYR A 533 -27.08 -13.39 -15.65
C TYR A 533 -27.24 -12.28 -14.60
N GLN A 534 -27.99 -11.22 -14.92
CA GLN A 534 -28.25 -10.13 -13.98
C GLN A 534 -29.13 -10.54 -12.80
N GLN A 535 -30.13 -11.40 -13.03
CA GLN A 535 -31.01 -11.93 -11.98
C GLN A 535 -30.39 -13.11 -11.21
N GLY A 536 -29.18 -13.56 -11.57
CA GLY A 536 -28.50 -14.69 -10.92
C GLY A 536 -29.12 -16.05 -11.24
N LEU A 537 -29.83 -16.16 -12.36
CA LEU A 537 -30.32 -17.40 -12.95
C LEU A 537 -29.19 -18.06 -13.78
N ASP A 538 -29.42 -19.27 -14.29
CA ASP A 538 -28.43 -20.04 -15.04
C ASP A 538 -28.80 -20.04 -16.54
N PRO A 539 -28.19 -19.16 -17.38
CA PRO A 539 -28.50 -19.04 -18.82
C PRO A 539 -28.28 -20.31 -19.65
N ASN A 540 -27.75 -21.36 -19.03
CA ASN A 540 -27.45 -22.64 -19.65
C ASN A 540 -28.40 -23.77 -19.19
N ASN A 541 -29.36 -23.46 -18.32
CA ASN A 541 -30.26 -24.43 -17.71
C ASN A 541 -31.74 -24.11 -18.00
N PRO A 542 -32.34 -24.71 -19.04
CA PRO A 542 -33.67 -24.31 -19.54
C PRO A 542 -34.84 -24.78 -18.66
N LEU A 543 -34.52 -25.30 -17.47
CA LEU A 543 -35.49 -25.72 -16.47
C LEU A 543 -35.68 -24.69 -15.37
N ASP A 544 -34.76 -23.75 -15.22
CA ASP A 544 -34.87 -22.73 -14.17
C ASP A 544 -36.00 -21.73 -14.45
N SER A 545 -36.36 -21.45 -15.72
CA SER A 545 -37.57 -20.70 -16.13
C SER A 545 -38.89 -21.20 -15.54
N LEU A 546 -38.94 -22.45 -15.08
CA LEU A 546 -40.11 -23.08 -14.46
C LEU A 546 -40.03 -23.14 -12.94
N THR A 547 -38.97 -22.62 -12.37
CA THR A 547 -38.72 -22.56 -10.94
C THR A 547 -39.32 -21.28 -10.38
N ASP A 548 -39.84 -21.37 -9.17
CA ASP A 548 -40.30 -20.26 -8.33
C ASP A 548 -39.21 -20.14 -7.27
N THR A 549 -38.30 -19.19 -7.46
CA THR A 549 -37.00 -19.20 -6.78
C THR A 549 -37.09 -18.61 -5.38
N ASP A 550 -37.96 -17.61 -5.18
CA ASP A 550 -38.19 -16.92 -3.91
C ASP A 550 -39.46 -17.39 -3.16
N ASN A 551 -40.31 -18.21 -3.79
CA ASN A 551 -41.54 -18.81 -3.24
C ASN A 551 -42.68 -17.81 -3.02
N ASP A 552 -42.78 -16.78 -3.86
CA ASP A 552 -43.88 -15.83 -3.88
C ASP A 552 -45.12 -16.36 -4.66
N GLY A 553 -44.92 -17.40 -5.47
CA GLY A 553 -45.96 -18.04 -6.30
C GLY A 553 -45.88 -17.71 -7.80
N VAL A 554 -44.89 -16.91 -8.23
CA VAL A 554 -44.54 -16.62 -9.61
C VAL A 554 -43.33 -17.48 -10.00
N VAL A 555 -43.19 -17.83 -11.28
CA VAL A 555 -42.00 -18.56 -11.76
C VAL A 555 -41.13 -17.62 -12.56
N ASN A 556 -39.82 -17.85 -12.60
CA ASN A 556 -38.83 -16.96 -13.23
C ASN A 556 -39.24 -16.44 -14.63
N ARG A 557 -39.83 -17.29 -15.49
CA ARG A 557 -40.29 -16.85 -16.83
C ARG A 557 -41.52 -15.95 -16.81
N LEU A 558 -42.39 -16.12 -15.81
CA LEU A 558 -43.50 -15.18 -15.60
C LEU A 558 -42.95 -13.87 -15.06
N GLU A 559 -41.98 -13.90 -14.15
CA GLU A 559 -41.33 -12.69 -13.64
C GLU A 559 -40.56 -11.94 -14.72
N TYR A 560 -39.94 -12.64 -15.69
CA TYR A 560 -39.37 -11.99 -16.87
C TYR A 560 -40.40 -11.19 -17.68
N ASN A 561 -41.68 -11.60 -17.63
CA ASN A 561 -42.75 -10.95 -18.37
C ASN A 561 -44.13 -11.27 -17.77
N ASN A 562 -44.56 -10.47 -16.79
CA ASN A 562 -45.79 -10.64 -16.02
C ASN A 562 -47.05 -10.62 -16.88
N SER A 563 -47.01 -9.96 -18.05
CA SER A 563 -48.10 -10.00 -19.04
C SER A 563 -48.40 -11.41 -19.57
N LEU A 564 -47.47 -12.36 -19.43
CA LEU A 564 -47.70 -13.77 -19.79
C LEU A 564 -48.48 -14.55 -18.73
N ALA A 565 -48.60 -14.04 -17.50
CA ALA A 565 -49.30 -14.70 -16.40
C ALA A 565 -50.83 -14.72 -16.59
N GLY A 566 -51.37 -13.91 -17.51
CA GLY A 566 -52.78 -13.95 -17.92
C GLY A 566 -53.76 -13.30 -16.94
N SER A 567 -53.26 -12.58 -15.94
CA SER A 567 -54.00 -11.74 -15.00
C SER A 567 -54.07 -10.30 -15.51
N ASN A 568 -55.21 -9.64 -15.32
CA ASN A 568 -55.40 -8.22 -15.67
C ASN A 568 -55.18 -7.38 -14.40
N TYR A 569 -53.97 -7.46 -13.83
CA TYR A 569 -53.53 -6.56 -12.77
C TYR A 569 -53.45 -5.12 -13.31
N THR A 570 -53.49 -4.13 -12.44
CA THR A 570 -53.34 -2.72 -12.82
C THR A 570 -51.86 -2.44 -12.95
N GLU A 571 -51.41 -2.03 -14.13
CA GLU A 571 -50.01 -1.68 -14.37
C GLU A 571 -49.91 -0.15 -14.50
N VAL A 572 -48.89 0.42 -13.88
CA VAL A 572 -48.77 1.84 -13.57
C VAL A 572 -47.54 2.48 -14.22
N ASP A 573 -46.39 1.80 -14.20
CA ASP A 573 -45.08 2.43 -14.43
C ASP A 573 -44.39 2.07 -15.76
N GLY A 574 -44.91 1.10 -16.52
CA GLY A 574 -44.29 0.61 -17.76
C GLY A 574 -43.48 -0.68 -17.60
N ILE A 575 -43.30 -1.17 -16.37
CA ILE A 575 -42.43 -2.29 -16.02
C ILE A 575 -43.26 -3.57 -15.97
N LEU A 576 -42.84 -4.56 -16.76
CA LEU A 576 -43.57 -5.82 -16.89
C LEU A 576 -42.80 -6.99 -16.31
N SER A 577 -41.78 -6.75 -15.49
CA SER A 577 -40.97 -7.79 -14.90
C SER A 577 -40.67 -7.52 -13.43
N THR A 578 -40.78 -8.57 -12.62
CA THR A 578 -40.38 -8.61 -11.22
C THR A 578 -39.01 -9.26 -11.05
N ILE A 579 -38.48 -9.27 -9.83
CA ILE A 579 -37.14 -9.76 -9.52
C ILE A 579 -37.21 -11.21 -8.98
N PRO A 580 -36.72 -12.23 -9.71
CA PRO A 580 -36.85 -13.65 -9.34
C PRO A 580 -36.30 -14.11 -7.99
N LEU A 581 -35.54 -13.24 -7.32
CA LEU A 581 -34.92 -13.53 -6.03
C LEU A 581 -35.57 -12.75 -4.89
N LEU A 582 -36.56 -11.90 -5.18
CA LEU A 582 -37.24 -11.03 -4.24
C LEU A 582 -38.75 -11.27 -4.35
N ASN A 583 -39.31 -11.84 -3.29
CA ASN A 583 -40.71 -12.21 -3.23
C ASN A 583 -41.69 -11.02 -3.13
N ASP A 584 -41.15 -9.80 -3.08
CA ASP A 584 -41.82 -8.50 -2.90
C ASP A 584 -40.87 -7.47 -3.55
N THR A 585 -41.14 -7.14 -4.81
CA THR A 585 -40.24 -6.42 -5.71
C THR A 585 -40.21 -4.91 -5.40
N ASP A 586 -41.34 -4.30 -5.05
CA ASP A 586 -41.43 -2.88 -4.72
C ASP A 586 -41.28 -2.59 -3.21
N GLY A 587 -41.33 -3.63 -2.37
CA GLY A 587 -41.02 -3.59 -0.95
C GLY A 587 -42.14 -3.00 -0.10
N ASP A 588 -43.38 -3.03 -0.57
CA ASP A 588 -44.55 -2.48 0.14
C ASP A 588 -45.14 -3.44 1.20
N GLY A 589 -44.68 -4.70 1.20
CA GLY A 589 -45.10 -5.76 2.11
C GLY A 589 -46.12 -6.74 1.54
N LEU A 590 -46.55 -6.58 0.30
CA LEU A 590 -47.36 -7.51 -0.48
C LEU A 590 -46.46 -8.34 -1.40
N LEU A 591 -46.74 -9.63 -1.55
CA LEU A 591 -45.88 -10.49 -2.38
C LEU A 591 -46.25 -10.34 -3.86
N ASP A 592 -45.29 -10.33 -4.79
CA ASP A 592 -45.57 -10.14 -6.22
C ASP A 592 -46.63 -11.14 -6.74
N GLY A 593 -46.55 -12.40 -6.29
CA GLY A 593 -47.57 -13.40 -6.57
C GLY A 593 -48.96 -13.10 -6.00
N GLU A 594 -49.07 -12.52 -4.80
CA GLU A 594 -50.34 -12.06 -4.22
C GLU A 594 -50.91 -10.86 -5.00
N GLU A 595 -50.05 -9.95 -5.44
CA GLU A 595 -50.44 -8.81 -6.27
C GLU A 595 -50.97 -9.25 -7.63
N ILE A 596 -50.21 -10.05 -8.35
CA ILE A 596 -50.56 -10.48 -9.71
C ILE A 596 -51.81 -11.39 -9.70
N PHE A 597 -52.01 -12.22 -8.67
CA PHE A 597 -53.06 -13.26 -8.68
C PHE A 597 -54.23 -13.04 -7.72
N GLU A 598 -54.11 -12.20 -6.69
CA GLU A 598 -55.14 -12.00 -5.65
C GLU A 598 -55.64 -10.54 -5.56
N TYR A 599 -54.75 -9.56 -5.43
CA TYR A 599 -55.09 -8.16 -5.19
C TYR A 599 -55.18 -7.31 -6.47
N PHE A 600 -54.52 -7.73 -7.55
CA PHE A 600 -54.49 -7.07 -8.85
C PHE A 600 -53.83 -5.69 -8.85
N THR A 601 -52.90 -5.47 -7.93
CA THR A 601 -51.98 -4.32 -7.82
C THR A 601 -50.74 -4.51 -8.69
N ASP A 602 -49.92 -3.47 -8.82
CA ASP A 602 -48.71 -3.48 -9.63
C ASP A 602 -47.48 -3.87 -8.80
N PRO A 603 -46.89 -5.06 -9.00
CA PRO A 603 -45.81 -5.55 -8.13
C PRO A 603 -44.47 -4.82 -8.26
N THR A 604 -44.40 -3.81 -9.11
CA THR A 604 -43.23 -2.94 -9.25
C THR A 604 -43.50 -1.52 -8.79
N TRP A 605 -44.69 -1.25 -8.25
CA TRP A 605 -45.14 0.07 -7.89
C TRP A 605 -46.01 0.06 -6.63
N ASN A 606 -45.37 0.43 -5.52
CA ASN A 606 -45.87 0.30 -4.16
C ASN A 606 -47.21 0.96 -3.80
N ASP A 607 -47.79 1.78 -4.67
CA ASP A 607 -49.04 2.53 -4.46
C ASP A 607 -49.79 2.58 -5.79
N THR A 608 -50.58 1.53 -6.06
CA THR A 608 -51.18 1.29 -7.37
C THR A 608 -52.20 2.36 -7.75
N ASP A 609 -52.95 2.89 -6.78
CA ASP A 609 -54.04 3.83 -7.03
C ASP A 609 -53.66 5.32 -6.85
N MET A 610 -52.44 5.57 -6.37
CA MET A 610 -51.79 6.88 -6.23
C MET A 610 -52.40 7.79 -5.16
N ASP A 611 -52.93 7.22 -4.08
CA ASP A 611 -53.50 8.00 -2.99
C ASP A 611 -52.52 8.32 -1.85
N GLY A 612 -51.32 7.72 -1.90
CA GLY A 612 -50.22 7.94 -0.97
C GLY A 612 -50.07 6.86 0.09
N MET A 613 -50.96 5.86 0.12
CA MET A 613 -50.85 4.68 0.97
C MET A 613 -50.30 3.50 0.15
N PRO A 614 -49.38 2.68 0.69
CA PRO A 614 -48.89 1.52 -0.04
C PRO A 614 -49.90 0.35 -0.06
N ASP A 615 -49.94 -0.40 -1.16
CA ASP A 615 -50.93 -1.46 -1.37
C ASP A 615 -50.87 -2.52 -0.24
N GLY A 616 -49.67 -2.94 0.15
CA GLY A 616 -49.43 -3.85 1.26
C GLY A 616 -49.88 -3.32 2.63
N TRP A 617 -49.81 -2.00 2.85
CA TRP A 617 -50.32 -1.36 4.08
C TRP A 617 -51.85 -1.35 4.10
N GLU A 618 -52.46 -1.00 2.98
CA GLU A 618 -53.91 -0.98 2.82
C GLU A 618 -54.52 -2.37 3.02
N VAL A 619 -53.95 -3.39 2.37
CA VAL A 619 -54.36 -4.79 2.52
C VAL A 619 -54.29 -5.25 3.96
N ARG A 620 -53.24 -4.83 4.70
CA ARG A 620 -53.06 -5.17 6.11
C ARG A 620 -54.17 -4.63 7.00
N TYR A 621 -54.67 -3.42 6.72
CA TYR A 621 -55.76 -2.77 7.47
C TYR A 621 -57.15 -3.00 6.85
N GLY A 622 -57.23 -3.67 5.70
CA GLY A 622 -58.49 -4.01 5.04
C GLY A 622 -59.10 -2.87 4.22
N LEU A 623 -58.26 -1.92 3.80
CA LEU A 623 -58.53 -0.88 2.82
C LEU A 623 -58.43 -1.47 1.39
N ASP A 624 -58.83 -0.70 0.37
CA ASP A 624 -58.93 -1.15 -1.02
C ASP A 624 -57.80 -0.52 -1.86
N PRO A 625 -56.70 -1.24 -2.16
CA PRO A 625 -55.50 -0.71 -2.83
C PRO A 625 -55.69 -0.34 -4.32
N LEU A 626 -56.94 -0.29 -4.76
CA LEU A 626 -57.34 0.10 -6.11
C LEU A 626 -58.35 1.26 -6.09
N TRP A 627 -58.60 1.86 -4.92
CA TRP A 627 -59.58 2.91 -4.73
C TRP A 627 -59.13 4.07 -3.82
N GLU A 628 -58.55 5.10 -4.46
CA GLU A 628 -58.12 6.41 -3.92
C GLU A 628 -59.06 7.16 -2.95
N GLY A 629 -60.31 6.70 -2.81
CA GLY A 629 -61.33 7.35 -2.01
C GLY A 629 -61.30 6.96 -0.53
N ASP A 630 -60.63 5.87 -0.16
CA ASP A 630 -60.52 5.46 1.25
C ASP A 630 -59.38 6.18 2.00
N ALA A 631 -58.34 6.70 1.34
CA ALA A 631 -57.38 7.63 1.96
C ALA A 631 -58.00 8.81 2.72
N TRP A 632 -59.17 9.28 2.25
CA TRP A 632 -59.89 10.46 2.78
C TRP A 632 -60.96 10.11 3.82
N LEU A 633 -61.07 8.84 4.19
CA LEU A 633 -61.97 8.38 5.24
C LEU A 633 -61.25 8.41 6.58
N ASP A 634 -62.01 8.73 7.62
CA ASP A 634 -61.63 8.59 9.02
C ASP A 634 -62.31 7.30 9.53
N GLY A 635 -61.51 6.24 9.64
CA GLY A 635 -61.98 4.87 9.84
C GLY A 635 -62.56 4.61 11.23
N ASP A 636 -61.96 5.21 12.25
CA ASP A 636 -62.26 5.01 13.67
C ASP A 636 -62.88 6.23 14.36
N ASN A 637 -62.94 7.39 13.69
CA ASN A 637 -63.58 8.65 14.10
C ASN A 637 -62.90 9.31 15.30
N ASP A 638 -61.59 9.45 15.23
CA ASP A 638 -60.74 10.01 16.28
C ASP A 638 -60.24 11.44 15.99
N GLY A 639 -60.68 12.04 14.89
CA GLY A 639 -60.43 13.45 14.56
C GLY A 639 -60.82 14.44 15.67
N TYR A 640 -60.16 15.61 15.67
CA TYR A 640 -60.28 16.63 16.71
C TYR A 640 -60.94 17.93 16.20
N ASP A 641 -62.00 18.37 16.88
CA ASP A 641 -62.74 19.61 16.61
C ASP A 641 -61.98 20.84 17.14
N ALA A 642 -60.90 21.21 16.45
CA ALA A 642 -60.00 22.29 16.83
C ALA A 642 -60.66 23.67 16.92
N ASN A 643 -61.80 23.88 16.25
CA ASN A 643 -62.52 25.16 16.28
C ASN A 643 -63.68 25.18 17.28
N LEU A 644 -63.91 24.06 17.98
CA LEU A 644 -64.86 23.89 19.08
C LEU A 644 -66.31 24.25 18.70
N ASN A 645 -66.70 24.01 17.44
CA ASN A 645 -68.07 24.29 16.97
C ASN A 645 -69.05 23.12 17.16
N LEU A 646 -68.60 22.03 17.78
CA LEU A 646 -69.32 20.78 18.04
C LEU A 646 -69.60 19.95 16.78
N SER A 647 -68.77 20.06 15.74
CA SER A 647 -68.90 19.35 14.47
C SER A 647 -67.57 19.24 13.73
N LEU A 648 -67.04 18.01 13.61
CA LEU A 648 -65.87 17.71 12.78
C LEU A 648 -66.10 18.10 11.30
N GLU A 649 -65.33 19.07 10.83
CA GLU A 649 -65.23 19.42 9.41
C GLU A 649 -64.20 18.53 8.69
N GLN A 650 -64.20 18.54 7.35
CA GLN A 650 -63.29 17.69 6.56
C GLN A 650 -61.80 17.94 6.86
N GLY A 651 -61.43 19.11 7.37
CA GLY A 651 -60.06 19.44 7.77
C GLY A 651 -59.72 19.11 9.24
N GLU A 652 -60.66 18.49 9.95
CA GLU A 652 -60.56 18.08 11.37
C GLU A 652 -60.69 16.56 11.53
N LEU A 653 -60.94 15.86 10.42
CA LEU A 653 -60.84 14.41 10.37
C LEU A 653 -59.37 14.04 10.44
N TYR A 654 -59.08 12.91 11.07
CA TYR A 654 -57.79 12.26 10.99
C TYR A 654 -57.94 11.10 10.01
N THR A 655 -57.50 11.30 8.76
CA THR A 655 -57.82 10.35 7.69
C THR A 655 -56.83 9.19 7.63
N ASN A 656 -57.22 8.06 7.01
CA ASN A 656 -56.34 6.89 6.85
C ASN A 656 -54.94 7.25 6.28
N LEU A 657 -54.87 8.23 5.37
CA LEU A 657 -53.59 8.74 4.86
C LEU A 657 -52.77 9.47 5.93
N GLU A 658 -53.41 10.30 6.76
CA GLU A 658 -52.73 10.97 7.88
C GLU A 658 -52.23 9.96 8.90
N GLU A 659 -52.97 8.87 9.10
CA GLU A 659 -52.56 7.78 9.95
C GLU A 659 -51.35 7.03 9.41
N TYR A 660 -51.34 6.71 8.10
CA TYR A 660 -50.16 6.16 7.46
C TYR A 660 -48.93 7.06 7.63
N LEU A 661 -49.09 8.38 7.44
CA LEU A 661 -48.01 9.36 7.57
C LEU A 661 -47.47 9.49 9.00
N ASN A 662 -48.31 9.25 10.01
CA ASN A 662 -47.94 9.28 11.43
C ASN A 662 -47.69 7.88 12.02
N SER A 663 -47.81 6.82 11.22
CA SER A 663 -47.62 5.42 11.63
C SER A 663 -48.60 4.92 12.70
N THR A 664 -49.83 5.46 12.73
CA THR A 664 -50.92 5.04 13.62
C THR A 664 -51.77 3.93 12.98
N ASP A 665 -52.73 3.38 13.73
CA ASP A 665 -53.59 2.27 13.29
C ASP A 665 -54.98 2.79 12.84
N PRO A 666 -55.32 2.73 11.52
CA PRO A 666 -56.59 3.25 10.98
C PRO A 666 -57.87 2.52 11.36
N THR A 667 -57.74 1.63 12.31
CA THR A 667 -58.84 0.89 12.91
C THR A 667 -58.95 1.14 14.42
N ASN A 668 -58.10 1.99 14.99
CA ASN A 668 -57.96 2.28 16.40
C ASN A 668 -57.31 3.66 16.70
N GLY A 669 -58.14 4.68 16.89
CA GLY A 669 -57.71 6.05 17.13
C GLY A 669 -57.25 6.39 18.55
N ASP A 670 -56.52 5.47 19.16
CA ASP A 670 -55.70 5.62 20.37
C ASP A 670 -54.64 4.53 20.25
N SER A 671 -53.62 4.80 19.44
CA SER A 671 -52.65 3.83 18.94
C SER A 671 -51.72 3.30 20.04
N ASP A 672 -51.46 4.08 21.08
CA ASP A 672 -50.59 3.71 22.19
C ASP A 672 -51.33 3.35 23.50
N PHE A 673 -52.65 3.51 23.52
CA PHE A 673 -53.56 3.16 24.61
C PHE A 673 -53.37 3.98 25.89
N ASP A 674 -53.00 5.25 25.78
CA ASP A 674 -52.85 6.14 26.91
C ASP A 674 -54.12 6.94 27.27
N GLY A 675 -55.08 6.97 26.34
CA GLY A 675 -56.39 7.58 26.49
C GLY A 675 -56.55 8.95 25.83
N MET A 676 -55.52 9.45 25.14
CA MET A 676 -55.61 10.54 24.17
C MET A 676 -55.90 9.95 22.78
N ALA A 677 -56.50 10.74 21.88
CA ALA A 677 -56.81 10.30 20.53
C ALA A 677 -55.71 10.73 19.56
N ASP A 678 -55.36 9.88 18.58
CA ASP A 678 -54.22 10.14 17.70
C ASP A 678 -54.38 11.47 16.94
N GLY A 679 -55.60 11.76 16.46
CA GLY A 679 -55.93 13.03 15.82
C GLY A 679 -55.76 14.27 16.71
N TRP A 680 -55.99 14.15 18.03
CA TRP A 680 -55.76 15.24 19.00
C TRP A 680 -54.27 15.43 19.27
N GLU A 681 -53.53 14.34 19.45
CA GLU A 681 -52.10 14.36 19.73
C GLU A 681 -51.33 14.98 18.57
N VAL A 682 -51.64 14.59 17.33
CA VAL A 682 -51.00 15.18 16.15
C VAL A 682 -51.32 16.66 15.99
N TYR A 683 -52.55 17.10 16.31
CA TYR A 683 -52.91 18.51 16.25
C TYR A 683 -52.05 19.37 17.19
N TRP A 684 -51.83 18.90 18.42
CA TRP A 684 -51.01 19.59 19.43
C TRP A 684 -49.51 19.29 19.33
N GLY A 685 -49.11 18.35 18.46
CA GLY A 685 -47.71 17.98 18.23
C GLY A 685 -47.13 17.01 19.26
N PHE A 686 -47.98 16.26 19.94
CA PHE A 686 -47.64 15.09 20.75
C PHE A 686 -47.42 13.86 19.86
N ASP A 687 -46.82 12.81 20.42
CA ASP A 687 -46.44 11.61 19.68
C ASP A 687 -47.47 10.51 19.94
N PRO A 688 -48.39 10.19 18.99
CA PRO A 688 -49.50 9.24 19.19
C PRO A 688 -49.05 7.79 19.40
N LEU A 689 -47.74 7.55 19.42
CA LEU A 689 -47.12 6.25 19.69
C LEU A 689 -46.40 6.22 21.06
N ASN A 690 -46.46 7.30 21.85
CA ASN A 690 -45.73 7.50 23.08
C ASN A 690 -46.61 7.84 24.30
N SER A 691 -47.21 6.79 24.88
CA SER A 691 -48.06 6.82 26.08
C SER A 691 -47.55 7.51 27.36
N SER A 692 -46.31 8.02 27.35
CA SER A 692 -45.74 8.76 28.47
C SER A 692 -46.01 10.27 28.39
N ASP A 693 -46.30 10.82 27.21
CA ASP A 693 -46.58 12.25 27.06
C ASP A 693 -47.96 12.66 27.58
N ALA A 694 -48.94 11.74 27.69
CA ALA A 694 -50.17 11.94 28.47
C ALA A 694 -49.95 12.46 29.90
N MET A 695 -48.77 12.20 30.49
CA MET A 695 -48.42 12.58 31.87
C MET A 695 -47.45 13.76 31.93
N GLU A 696 -47.13 14.38 30.79
CA GLU A 696 -46.34 15.60 30.72
C GLU A 696 -47.21 16.84 30.94
N ASP A 697 -46.57 17.92 31.41
CA ASP A 697 -47.13 19.24 31.73
C ASP A 697 -46.19 20.26 31.05
N PRO A 698 -46.38 20.51 29.73
CA PRO A 698 -45.43 21.26 28.91
C PRO A 698 -45.34 22.75 29.27
N ASP A 699 -46.44 23.35 29.65
CA ASP A 699 -46.63 24.78 29.92
C ASP A 699 -46.48 25.13 31.42
N ASN A 700 -46.48 24.12 32.30
CA ASN A 700 -46.20 24.20 33.74
C ASN A 700 -47.21 25.08 34.48
N ASP A 701 -48.49 24.90 34.17
CA ASP A 701 -49.67 25.43 34.86
C ASP A 701 -50.17 24.46 35.97
N GLY A 702 -49.76 23.19 35.90
CA GLY A 702 -50.12 22.15 36.86
C GLY A 702 -51.14 21.13 36.34
N LEU A 703 -51.61 21.26 35.10
CA LEU A 703 -52.46 20.30 34.39
C LEU A 703 -51.58 19.45 33.46
N VAL A 704 -51.93 18.17 33.25
CA VAL A 704 -51.17 17.28 32.35
C VAL A 704 -51.94 17.07 31.06
N ASN A 705 -51.27 16.71 29.97
CA ASN A 705 -51.87 16.52 28.64
C ASN A 705 -53.14 15.63 28.62
N LEU A 706 -53.19 14.55 29.41
CA LEU A 706 -54.39 13.70 29.50
C LEU A 706 -55.60 14.44 30.13
N TYR A 707 -55.34 15.36 31.05
CA TYR A 707 -56.37 16.17 31.71
C TYR A 707 -56.74 17.36 30.85
N GLU A 708 -55.77 18.01 30.21
CA GLU A 708 -55.95 18.98 29.13
C GLU A 708 -56.89 18.46 28.02
N PHE A 709 -56.68 17.21 27.58
CA PHE A 709 -57.58 16.55 26.61
C PHE A 709 -59.00 16.35 27.17
N ASN A 710 -59.12 16.11 28.47
CA ASN A 710 -60.40 15.80 29.11
C ASN A 710 -60.40 16.11 30.62
N ASN A 711 -60.80 17.34 30.96
CA ASN A 711 -60.85 17.83 32.35
C ASN A 711 -61.71 16.97 33.30
N SER A 712 -62.68 16.20 32.76
CA SER A 712 -63.53 15.30 33.57
C SER A 712 -62.76 14.17 34.27
N LEU A 713 -61.51 13.94 33.88
CA LEU A 713 -60.62 12.95 34.47
C LEU A 713 -59.97 13.42 35.79
N VAL A 714 -60.04 14.72 36.11
CA VAL A 714 -59.44 15.32 37.32
C VAL A 714 -60.25 14.98 38.59
N GLU A 715 -59.57 14.66 39.69
CA GLU A 715 -60.21 14.36 40.99
C GLU A 715 -60.74 15.63 41.66
N GLY A 716 -62.05 15.88 41.55
CA GLY A 716 -62.69 17.06 42.14
C GLY A 716 -63.56 17.85 41.17
N TYR A 717 -63.50 17.51 39.88
CA TYR A 717 -64.25 18.09 38.77
C TYR A 717 -65.72 18.45 39.11
N ASP A 718 -66.08 19.73 38.94
CA ASP A 718 -67.46 20.22 39.07
C ASP A 718 -68.13 20.35 37.70
N GLU A 719 -69.02 19.39 37.39
CA GLU A 719 -69.79 19.35 36.15
C GLU A 719 -70.74 20.55 35.94
N ASN A 720 -70.92 21.44 36.93
CA ASN A 720 -71.81 22.59 36.81
C ASN A 720 -71.11 23.88 36.34
N VAL A 721 -69.79 23.98 36.52
CA VAL A 721 -68.97 25.13 36.10
C VAL A 721 -68.71 25.04 34.60
N ILE A 722 -68.10 23.93 34.16
CA ILE A 722 -67.72 23.66 32.75
C ILE A 722 -68.92 23.40 31.81
N ALA A 723 -70.13 23.20 32.35
CA ALA A 723 -71.32 23.00 31.52
C ALA A 723 -71.82 24.30 30.85
N ALA A 724 -71.24 25.46 31.16
CA ALA A 724 -71.62 26.74 30.60
C ALA A 724 -71.29 26.84 29.11
N ASP A 725 -70.10 26.40 28.68
CA ASP A 725 -69.63 26.46 27.30
C ASP A 725 -69.64 25.11 26.56
N ALA A 726 -69.69 23.99 27.31
CA ALA A 726 -69.66 22.61 26.82
C ALA A 726 -68.36 22.22 26.08
N ILE A 727 -67.25 22.90 26.37
CA ILE A 727 -65.92 22.63 25.84
C ILE A 727 -65.15 21.80 26.90
N PRO A 728 -64.84 20.53 26.64
CA PRO A 728 -63.98 19.76 27.54
C PRO A 728 -62.51 20.01 27.19
N GLY A 729 -61.73 20.55 28.13
CA GLY A 729 -60.27 20.65 28.02
C GLY A 729 -59.72 22.07 28.00
N SER A 730 -58.41 22.19 27.79
CA SER A 730 -57.62 23.43 27.73
C SER A 730 -56.52 23.32 26.64
N ASP A 731 -55.75 24.39 26.40
CA ASP A 731 -54.58 24.41 25.52
C ASP A 731 -53.35 23.82 26.23
N PRO A 732 -52.87 22.62 25.84
CA PRO A 732 -51.79 21.92 26.57
C PRO A 732 -50.42 22.58 26.43
N LEU A 733 -50.32 23.67 25.68
CA LEU A 733 -49.11 24.46 25.49
C LEU A 733 -49.24 25.89 26.06
N GLY A 734 -50.42 26.27 26.56
CA GLY A 734 -50.75 27.60 27.04
C GLY A 734 -51.30 27.57 28.46
N ARG A 735 -50.68 28.35 29.35
CA ARG A 735 -51.01 28.34 30.80
C ARG A 735 -52.39 28.85 31.20
N ASP A 736 -53.04 29.56 30.30
CA ASP A 736 -54.22 30.41 30.57
C ASP A 736 -54.96 30.47 29.22
N THR A 737 -55.91 29.54 29.06
CA THR A 737 -56.55 29.23 27.80
C THR A 737 -57.56 30.30 27.39
N ASP A 738 -58.29 30.86 28.34
CA ASP A 738 -59.31 31.88 28.09
C ASP A 738 -58.84 33.33 28.30
N GLY A 739 -57.67 33.51 28.91
CA GLY A 739 -56.97 34.78 29.04
C GLY A 739 -57.49 35.66 30.17
N ASP A 740 -58.15 35.08 31.18
CA ASP A 740 -58.73 35.81 32.31
C ASP A 740 -57.74 36.12 33.44
N LEU A 741 -56.50 35.59 33.33
CA LEU A 741 -55.36 35.69 34.25
C LEU A 741 -55.31 34.64 35.37
N ILE A 742 -56.13 33.60 35.31
CA ILE A 742 -56.01 32.38 36.12
C ILE A 742 -55.28 31.31 35.29
N GLU A 743 -54.45 30.47 35.94
CA GLU A 743 -53.77 29.38 35.22
C GLU A 743 -54.72 28.17 35.11
N ASP A 744 -54.82 27.51 33.95
CA ASP A 744 -55.81 26.43 33.68
C ASP A 744 -55.82 25.34 34.77
N GLY A 745 -54.64 24.94 35.24
CA GLY A 745 -54.47 24.00 36.34
C GLY A 745 -55.06 24.45 37.69
N GLU A 746 -55.10 25.76 37.99
CA GLU A 746 -55.79 26.33 39.16
C GLU A 746 -57.31 26.32 38.97
N GLU A 747 -57.79 26.58 37.77
CA GLU A 747 -59.22 26.61 37.46
C GLU A 747 -59.87 25.25 37.58
N VAL A 748 -59.16 24.18 37.22
CA VAL A 748 -59.65 22.80 37.36
C VAL A 748 -59.44 22.26 38.79
N VAL A 749 -58.52 22.83 39.57
CA VAL A 749 -58.18 22.38 40.94
C VAL A 749 -58.06 23.54 41.93
N ALA A 750 -59.02 23.63 42.86
CA ALA A 750 -59.10 24.66 43.90
C ALA A 750 -57.73 25.07 44.50
N GLY A 751 -57.33 26.31 44.21
CA GLY A 751 -56.07 26.93 44.60
C GLY A 751 -56.04 27.57 46.00
N ASP A 752 -55.28 28.66 46.14
CA ASP A 752 -55.15 29.42 47.40
C ASP A 752 -56.34 30.36 47.66
N ASP A 753 -57.16 30.64 46.65
CA ASP A 753 -58.35 31.50 46.65
C ASP A 753 -59.68 30.75 46.90
N ASP A 754 -59.66 29.41 46.87
CA ASP A 754 -60.80 28.48 47.00
C ASP A 754 -61.83 28.52 45.83
N TYR A 755 -61.52 29.19 44.70
CA TYR A 755 -62.37 29.19 43.49
C TYR A 755 -61.95 28.09 42.50
N VAL A 756 -62.89 27.65 41.67
CA VAL A 756 -62.74 26.63 40.60
C VAL A 756 -63.64 27.10 39.47
N THR A 757 -63.03 27.73 38.48
CA THR A 757 -63.65 28.33 37.28
C THR A 757 -63.48 27.38 36.09
N ASP A 758 -63.80 27.83 34.88
CA ASP A 758 -63.77 27.01 33.67
C ASP A 758 -62.64 27.51 32.77
N PRO A 759 -61.57 26.73 32.52
CA PRO A 759 -60.38 27.24 31.82
C PRO A 759 -60.60 27.67 30.37
N SER A 760 -61.76 27.35 29.78
CA SER A 760 -62.13 27.83 28.45
C SER A 760 -63.15 28.97 28.46
N ASN A 761 -63.55 29.48 29.63
CA ASN A 761 -64.57 30.50 29.78
C ASN A 761 -64.18 31.58 30.81
N PRO A 762 -63.81 32.79 30.34
CA PRO A 762 -63.15 33.80 31.18
C PRO A 762 -64.10 34.57 32.10
N ASP A 763 -65.41 34.28 32.07
CA ASP A 763 -66.48 34.99 32.79
C ASP A 763 -67.54 33.96 33.21
N SER A 764 -67.40 33.46 34.44
CA SER A 764 -68.16 32.33 34.99
C SER A 764 -69.64 32.64 35.21
N ASP A 765 -70.01 33.90 35.48
CA ASP A 765 -71.39 34.29 35.76
C ASP A 765 -72.07 35.15 34.67
N GLY A 766 -71.28 35.61 33.70
CA GLY A 766 -71.73 36.24 32.47
C GLY A 766 -72.08 37.72 32.62
N ASP A 767 -71.49 38.42 33.59
CA ASP A 767 -71.77 39.84 33.84
C ASP A 767 -70.87 40.81 33.05
N GLY A 768 -69.82 40.29 32.42
CA GLY A 768 -68.89 41.02 31.57
C GLY A 768 -67.56 41.41 32.24
N MET A 769 -67.35 41.04 33.50
CA MET A 769 -66.07 41.10 34.18
C MET A 769 -65.39 39.70 34.15
N PRO A 770 -64.07 39.60 33.91
CA PRO A 770 -63.40 38.30 33.94
C PRO A 770 -63.13 37.80 35.35
N ASP A 771 -63.17 36.48 35.55
CA ASP A 771 -63.05 35.88 36.89
C ASP A 771 -61.73 36.28 37.56
N GLY A 772 -60.61 36.22 36.83
CA GLY A 772 -59.31 36.64 37.34
C GLY A 772 -59.21 38.14 37.68
N TRP A 773 -59.95 39.01 36.98
CA TRP A 773 -60.03 40.44 37.34
C TRP A 773 -60.81 40.63 38.64
N GLU A 774 -61.97 39.98 38.77
CA GLU A 774 -62.81 40.03 39.95
C GLU A 774 -62.08 39.54 41.21
N ILE A 775 -61.41 38.40 41.12
CA ILE A 775 -60.61 37.84 42.22
C ILE A 775 -59.51 38.81 42.65
N SER A 776 -58.88 39.52 41.69
CA SER A 776 -57.81 40.47 41.99
C SER A 776 -58.28 41.68 42.82
N TYR A 777 -59.54 42.10 42.65
CA TYR A 777 -60.17 43.19 43.42
C TYR A 777 -61.05 42.69 44.58
N GLY A 778 -61.18 41.38 44.76
CA GLY A 778 -61.92 40.74 45.85
C GLY A 778 -63.44 40.73 45.64
N LEU A 779 -63.87 40.76 44.38
CA LEU A 779 -65.23 40.50 43.90
C LEU A 779 -65.47 38.98 43.79
N ASP A 780 -66.71 38.55 43.54
CA ASP A 780 -67.08 37.12 43.53
C ASP A 780 -67.44 36.69 42.09
N PRO A 781 -66.61 35.88 41.41
CA PRO A 781 -66.82 35.48 39.99
C PRO A 781 -68.06 34.61 39.73
N PHE A 782 -68.89 34.42 40.75
CA PHE A 782 -70.16 33.73 40.68
C PHE A 782 -71.35 34.62 41.14
N ASP A 783 -71.15 35.93 41.36
CA ASP A 783 -72.16 36.93 41.75
C ASP A 783 -72.22 38.17 40.83
N ALA A 784 -72.84 37.97 39.66
CA ALA A 784 -73.16 38.95 38.60
C ALA A 784 -73.84 40.27 39.01
N SER A 785 -74.12 40.48 40.30
CA SER A 785 -74.70 41.70 40.82
C SER A 785 -73.67 42.71 41.33
N ASP A 786 -72.41 42.32 41.51
CA ASP A 786 -71.35 43.26 41.88
C ASP A 786 -70.83 44.08 40.69
N ALA A 787 -71.01 43.65 39.43
CA ALA A 787 -70.82 44.51 38.25
C ALA A 787 -71.59 45.84 38.31
N ASP A 788 -72.78 45.88 38.94
CA ASP A 788 -73.65 47.07 39.05
C ASP A 788 -73.33 47.96 40.28
N ASP A 789 -72.39 47.54 41.14
CA ASP A 789 -71.98 48.30 42.32
C ASP A 789 -71.02 49.44 41.93
N ASP A 790 -71.03 50.50 42.75
CA ASP A 790 -70.22 51.72 42.61
C ASP A 790 -69.70 52.02 44.03
N PRO A 791 -68.57 51.39 44.43
CA PRO A 791 -68.12 51.40 45.82
C PRO A 791 -67.53 52.74 46.28
N ASP A 792 -67.00 53.54 45.38
CA ASP A 792 -66.28 54.78 45.65
C ASP A 792 -67.11 56.07 45.36
N ASP A 793 -68.27 55.95 44.69
CA ASP A 793 -69.27 57.00 44.42
C ASP A 793 -68.65 58.18 43.65
N ASP A 794 -67.98 57.90 42.55
CA ASP A 794 -67.24 58.87 41.73
C ASP A 794 -68.03 59.40 40.50
N GLY A 795 -69.09 58.71 40.07
CA GLY A 795 -69.90 59.01 38.88
C GLY A 795 -70.39 60.46 38.71
N TRP A 796 -70.82 60.86 37.51
CA TRP A 796 -71.07 62.27 37.16
C TRP A 796 -72.53 62.64 36.85
N ASP A 797 -73.04 63.73 37.44
CA ASP A 797 -74.37 64.32 37.19
C ASP A 797 -74.38 65.10 35.85
N PHE A 798 -74.46 64.36 34.74
CA PHE A 798 -74.36 64.92 33.40
C PHE A 798 -75.58 65.75 32.97
N ASP A 799 -76.76 65.54 33.58
CA ASP A 799 -77.95 66.34 33.27
C ASP A 799 -78.07 67.62 34.13
N ARG A 800 -77.16 67.75 35.11
CA ARG A 800 -76.96 68.90 36.00
C ARG A 800 -78.22 69.24 36.80
N ASN A 801 -79.01 68.24 37.16
CA ASN A 801 -80.25 68.42 37.92
C ASN A 801 -80.02 68.52 39.45
N GLY A 802 -78.80 68.17 39.92
CA GLY A 802 -78.36 68.25 41.31
C GLY A 802 -78.52 66.95 42.12
N THR A 803 -78.79 65.82 41.49
CA THR A 803 -78.89 64.48 42.09
C THR A 803 -78.35 63.42 41.13
N ARG A 804 -77.40 62.58 41.60
CA ARG A 804 -76.92 61.39 40.88
C ARG A 804 -77.96 60.27 40.92
N GLU A 805 -78.51 59.92 39.77
CA GLU A 805 -79.40 58.79 39.54
C GLU A 805 -78.57 57.50 39.26
N PRO A 806 -79.17 56.29 39.31
CA PRO A 806 -78.45 55.05 39.06
C PRO A 806 -77.75 54.99 37.70
N GLU A 807 -78.28 55.70 36.69
CA GLU A 807 -77.68 55.82 35.37
C GLU A 807 -76.49 56.80 35.29
N GLU A 808 -76.13 57.43 36.41
CA GLU A 808 -75.04 58.41 36.57
C GLU A 808 -73.92 57.88 37.50
N LYS A 809 -73.96 56.59 37.82
CA LYS A 809 -72.88 55.88 38.52
C LYS A 809 -71.75 55.56 37.55
N PHE A 810 -70.57 55.33 38.10
CA PHE A 810 -69.51 54.61 37.42
C PHE A 810 -69.39 53.26 38.14
N THR A 811 -69.80 52.20 37.46
CA THR A 811 -69.95 50.87 38.05
C THR A 811 -68.66 50.05 37.92
N ASN A 812 -68.48 49.01 38.73
CA ASN A 812 -67.32 48.10 38.65
C ASN A 812 -67.07 47.59 37.20
N LEU A 813 -68.14 47.31 36.44
CA LEU A 813 -68.03 46.94 35.03
C LEU A 813 -67.51 48.09 34.15
N GLU A 814 -67.98 49.31 34.38
CA GLU A 814 -67.46 50.49 33.69
C GLU A 814 -66.00 50.75 34.07
N GLU A 815 -65.61 50.45 35.30
CA GLU A 815 -64.22 50.56 35.75
C GLU A 815 -63.30 49.52 35.10
N TYR A 816 -63.74 48.26 35.02
CA TYR A 816 -63.03 47.24 34.24
C TYR A 816 -62.84 47.67 32.78
N LEU A 817 -63.89 48.21 32.14
CA LEU A 817 -63.84 48.67 30.75
C LEU A 817 -62.94 49.89 30.53
N ASN A 818 -62.73 50.72 31.56
CA ASN A 818 -61.87 51.91 31.51
C ASN A 818 -60.48 51.68 32.15
N GLY A 819 -60.24 50.51 32.75
CA GLY A 819 -58.96 50.17 33.38
C GLY A 819 -58.69 50.90 34.70
N THR A 820 -59.74 51.28 35.42
CA THR A 820 -59.67 52.02 36.70
C THR A 820 -59.85 51.08 37.91
N ASP A 821 -59.61 51.59 39.13
CA ASP A 821 -59.70 50.81 40.36
C ASP A 821 -61.07 51.02 41.05
N PRO A 822 -61.88 49.95 41.26
CA PRO A 822 -63.22 50.00 41.87
C PRO A 822 -63.33 50.53 43.29
N TRP A 823 -62.20 50.93 43.86
CA TRP A 823 -62.13 51.47 45.20
C TRP A 823 -61.52 52.89 45.25
N GLU A 824 -61.17 53.51 44.12
CA GLU A 824 -60.48 54.82 44.04
C GLU A 824 -61.08 55.77 42.97
N ALA A 825 -61.81 56.78 43.42
CA ALA A 825 -62.55 57.75 42.60
C ALA A 825 -61.75 58.71 41.68
N ASP A 826 -60.43 58.55 41.61
CA ASP A 826 -59.46 59.35 40.84
C ASP A 826 -58.23 58.46 40.72
N SER A 827 -58.30 57.50 39.78
CA SER A 827 -57.37 56.38 39.67
C SER A 827 -55.95 56.84 39.34
N ASP A 828 -55.80 57.92 38.56
CA ASP A 828 -54.50 58.44 38.14
C ASP A 828 -53.95 59.59 39.02
N GLY A 829 -54.82 60.18 39.86
CA GLY A 829 -54.49 61.19 40.85
C GLY A 829 -54.31 62.61 40.30
N ASP A 830 -54.88 62.96 39.15
CA ASP A 830 -54.74 64.27 38.51
C ASP A 830 -55.75 65.33 39.02
N GLY A 831 -56.79 64.85 39.71
CA GLY A 831 -57.83 65.66 40.33
C GLY A 831 -59.14 65.78 39.54
N MET A 832 -59.29 65.03 38.45
CA MET A 832 -60.56 64.74 37.77
C MET A 832 -61.06 63.35 38.23
N PRO A 833 -62.38 63.12 38.40
CA PRO A 833 -62.89 61.78 38.73
C PRO A 833 -63.07 60.90 37.51
N ASP A 834 -62.84 59.59 37.67
CA ASP A 834 -62.87 58.61 36.58
C ASP A 834 -64.21 58.63 35.81
N GLY A 835 -65.34 58.64 36.53
CA GLY A 835 -66.67 58.75 35.94
C GLY A 835 -66.94 60.08 35.20
N TRP A 836 -66.25 61.17 35.53
CA TRP A 836 -66.33 62.43 34.78
C TRP A 836 -65.54 62.35 33.48
N GLU A 837 -64.33 61.81 33.55
CA GLU A 837 -63.42 61.68 32.42
C GLU A 837 -63.97 60.72 31.37
N ALA A 838 -64.45 59.56 31.80
CA ALA A 838 -65.06 58.57 30.93
C ALA A 838 -66.28 59.13 30.16
N TRP A 839 -67.09 59.98 30.82
CA TRP A 839 -68.23 60.63 30.18
C TRP A 839 -67.82 61.58 29.04
N TYR A 840 -66.76 62.36 29.24
CA TYR A 840 -66.26 63.31 28.24
C TYR A 840 -65.27 62.67 27.24
N GLY A 841 -64.96 61.38 27.39
CA GLY A 841 -64.06 60.64 26.50
C GLY A 841 -62.59 60.98 26.73
N LEU A 842 -62.27 61.45 27.93
CA LEU A 842 -60.92 61.52 28.49
C LEU A 842 -60.51 60.13 29.00
N ASP A 843 -59.23 59.93 29.30
CA ASP A 843 -58.70 58.64 29.76
C ASP A 843 -58.53 58.68 31.28
N PRO A 844 -59.44 58.07 32.08
CA PRO A 844 -59.38 58.08 33.54
C PRO A 844 -58.10 57.50 34.15
N GLY A 845 -57.30 56.78 33.34
CA GLY A 845 -56.03 56.21 33.75
C GLY A 845 -54.80 57.05 33.36
N ASP A 846 -54.97 58.20 32.69
CA ASP A 846 -53.86 59.02 32.16
C ASP A 846 -53.89 60.49 32.59
N ALA A 847 -53.22 60.75 33.72
CA ALA A 847 -53.03 62.08 34.31
C ALA A 847 -52.37 63.14 33.41
N ALA A 848 -51.92 62.75 32.21
CA ALA A 848 -51.38 63.64 31.21
C ALA A 848 -52.46 64.38 30.41
N ASP A 849 -53.73 64.00 30.48
CA ASP A 849 -54.81 64.65 29.74
C ASP A 849 -55.41 65.86 30.47
N ALA A 850 -55.37 65.94 31.81
CA ALA A 850 -55.73 67.12 32.60
C ALA A 850 -55.17 68.45 32.08
N PRO A 851 -53.85 68.57 31.75
CA PRO A 851 -53.27 69.83 31.25
C PRO A 851 -53.43 70.03 29.73
N LEU A 852 -54.13 69.15 29.02
CA LEU A 852 -54.44 69.34 27.61
C LEU A 852 -55.62 70.29 27.44
N ASP A 853 -55.66 70.92 26.27
CA ASP A 853 -56.75 71.79 25.80
C ASP A 853 -57.25 71.05 24.55
N LEU A 854 -58.28 70.23 24.75
CA LEU A 854 -58.67 69.17 23.82
C LEU A 854 -59.40 69.74 22.60
N ASP A 855 -60.26 70.71 22.83
CA ASP A 855 -61.07 71.36 21.81
C ASP A 855 -60.38 72.60 21.19
N GLY A 856 -59.31 73.08 21.81
CA GLY A 856 -58.41 74.10 21.27
C GLY A 856 -58.98 75.50 21.34
N ASP A 857 -59.81 75.76 22.34
CA ASP A 857 -60.61 76.97 22.52
C ASP A 857 -59.88 78.08 23.29
N GLY A 858 -58.64 77.81 23.72
CA GLY A 858 -57.77 78.81 24.31
C GLY A 858 -57.58 80.07 23.45
N TYR A 859 -57.31 81.20 24.11
CA TYR A 859 -57.28 82.51 23.48
C TYR A 859 -55.86 83.09 23.30
N ASP A 860 -55.46 83.36 22.03
CA ASP A 860 -54.16 83.93 21.64
C ASP A 860 -54.11 85.45 21.92
N ALA A 861 -53.93 85.80 23.18
CA ALA A 861 -53.96 87.17 23.67
C ALA A 861 -52.86 88.06 23.10
N ASP A 862 -51.67 87.51 22.80
CA ASP A 862 -50.54 88.28 22.27
C ASP A 862 -50.48 88.35 20.73
N ARG A 863 -51.39 87.62 20.06
CA ARG A 863 -51.59 87.56 18.60
C ARG A 863 -50.35 87.11 17.86
N ASN A 864 -49.55 86.24 18.47
CA ASN A 864 -48.34 85.70 17.83
C ASN A 864 -48.63 84.49 16.91
N GLY A 865 -49.85 83.96 16.96
CA GLY A 865 -50.33 82.82 16.18
C GLY A 865 -50.12 81.44 16.82
N GLU A 866 -49.69 81.37 18.08
CA GLU A 866 -49.49 80.13 18.86
C GLU A 866 -49.96 80.33 20.32
N LEU A 867 -50.81 79.42 20.83
CA LEU A 867 -51.23 79.42 22.24
C LEU A 867 -50.10 78.96 23.16
N SER A 868 -49.67 79.82 24.08
CA SER A 868 -48.76 79.43 25.16
C SER A 868 -49.49 78.58 26.24
N PRO A 869 -48.78 77.83 27.09
CA PRO A 869 -49.41 77.03 28.14
C PRO A 869 -50.30 77.81 29.12
N GLU A 870 -50.08 79.12 29.27
CA GLU A 870 -50.90 80.00 30.08
C GLU A 870 -52.11 80.62 29.33
N GLU A 871 -52.22 80.39 28.02
CA GLU A 871 -53.31 80.86 27.14
C GLU A 871 -54.26 79.73 26.70
N LYS A 872 -53.95 78.50 27.10
CA LYS A 872 -54.83 77.33 26.94
C LYS A 872 -55.95 77.34 27.96
N PHE A 873 -57.09 76.77 27.60
CA PHE A 873 -58.12 76.41 28.56
C PHE A 873 -58.10 74.89 28.71
N THR A 874 -57.60 74.41 29.85
CA THR A 874 -57.28 72.99 30.02
C THR A 874 -58.50 72.15 30.42
N ASN A 875 -58.49 70.84 30.18
CA ASN A 875 -59.54 69.89 30.60
C ASN A 875 -59.82 69.98 32.12
N LEU A 876 -58.79 70.18 32.92
CA LEU A 876 -58.94 70.40 34.36
C LEU A 876 -59.58 71.75 34.70
N GLU A 877 -59.37 72.78 33.88
CA GLU A 877 -60.04 74.08 34.00
C GLU A 877 -61.49 74.00 33.53
N GLU A 878 -61.77 73.23 32.49
CA GLU A 878 -63.09 72.85 32.01
C GLU A 878 -63.92 72.18 33.13
N PHE A 879 -63.37 71.13 33.76
CA PHE A 879 -64.01 70.47 34.91
C PHE A 879 -64.33 71.46 36.05
N ARG A 880 -63.39 72.37 36.36
CA ARG A 880 -63.54 73.35 37.44
C ARG A 880 -64.57 74.45 37.13
N ASN A 881 -64.70 74.83 35.87
CA ASN A 881 -65.67 75.82 35.41
C ASN A 881 -67.00 75.19 34.98
N ASN A 882 -67.06 73.85 34.97
CA ASN A 882 -68.24 73.07 34.63
C ASN A 882 -68.68 73.28 33.17
N THR A 883 -67.70 73.51 32.29
CA THR A 883 -67.81 73.58 30.82
C THR A 883 -67.58 72.18 30.22
N ASN A 884 -67.66 72.05 28.89
CA ASN A 884 -67.53 70.80 28.17
C ASN A 884 -66.19 70.71 27.42
N PRO A 885 -65.22 69.90 27.89
CA PRO A 885 -63.85 69.89 27.33
C PRO A 885 -63.77 69.36 25.89
N ALA A 886 -64.87 68.83 25.34
CA ALA A 886 -64.94 68.36 23.97
C ALA A 886 -65.54 69.41 23.00
N LEU A 887 -66.03 70.54 23.49
CA LEU A 887 -66.70 71.56 22.69
C LEU A 887 -66.14 72.94 23.02
N PRO A 888 -65.54 73.64 22.04
CA PRO A 888 -64.97 74.98 22.28
C PRO A 888 -65.95 76.03 22.81
N ASP A 889 -67.25 75.77 22.68
CA ASP A 889 -68.35 76.67 23.00
C ASP A 889 -69.45 75.80 23.61
N SER A 890 -69.52 75.80 24.95
CA SER A 890 -70.37 74.91 25.73
C SER A 890 -71.86 75.25 25.60
N ASP A 891 -72.20 76.51 25.35
CA ASP A 891 -73.59 76.99 25.33
C ASP A 891 -74.13 77.30 23.93
N GLY A 892 -73.24 77.38 22.94
CA GLY A 892 -73.52 77.46 21.52
C GLY A 892 -73.82 78.88 21.02
N ASP A 893 -73.31 79.92 21.66
CA ASP A 893 -73.52 81.31 21.26
C ASP A 893 -72.48 81.89 20.27
N ASN A 894 -71.53 81.05 19.88
CA ASN A 894 -70.38 81.27 19.01
C ASN A 894 -69.23 82.09 19.64
N CYS A 895 -69.25 82.32 20.95
CA CYS A 895 -68.03 82.65 21.69
C CYS A 895 -67.42 81.37 22.26
N THR A 896 -66.09 81.26 22.26
CA THR A 896 -65.44 80.09 22.89
C THR A 896 -65.35 80.22 24.41
N ASP A 897 -65.45 79.11 25.14
CA ASP A 897 -65.42 79.09 26.61
C ASP A 897 -64.11 79.71 27.13
N GLY A 898 -62.99 79.35 26.51
CA GLY A 898 -61.67 79.92 26.77
C GLY A 898 -61.58 81.43 26.50
N TRP A 899 -62.18 81.93 25.41
CA TRP A 899 -62.25 83.37 25.11
C TRP A 899 -63.11 84.13 26.13
N GLU A 900 -64.27 83.56 26.49
CA GLU A 900 -65.22 84.14 27.43
C GLU A 900 -64.63 84.25 28.83
N VAL A 901 -64.04 83.16 29.33
CA VAL A 901 -63.33 83.15 30.61
C VAL A 901 -62.18 84.15 30.58
N TYR A 902 -61.38 84.17 29.51
CA TYR A 902 -60.28 85.14 29.39
C TYR A 902 -60.78 86.58 29.49
N TRP A 903 -61.80 86.98 28.73
CA TRP A 903 -62.27 88.37 28.72
C TRP A 903 -63.12 88.73 29.94
N ASP A 904 -63.78 87.78 30.59
CA ASP A 904 -64.42 88.01 31.90
C ASP A 904 -63.36 88.35 32.97
N GLU A 905 -62.21 87.67 32.93
CA GLU A 905 -61.07 87.95 33.82
C GLU A 905 -60.34 89.26 33.47
N HIS A 906 -60.35 89.68 32.20
CA HIS A 906 -59.60 90.84 31.71
C HIS A 906 -60.42 92.13 31.51
N LYS A 907 -61.72 92.13 31.84
CA LYS A 907 -62.59 93.31 31.68
C LYS A 907 -62.18 94.54 32.52
N PRO A 908 -62.50 95.77 32.07
CA PRO A 908 -62.25 96.99 32.83
C PRO A 908 -62.92 96.95 34.22
N ALA A 909 -62.25 97.46 35.25
CA ALA A 909 -62.75 97.38 36.64
C ALA A 909 -64.10 98.10 36.91
N ASN A 910 -64.61 98.87 35.94
CA ASN A 910 -65.93 99.52 35.98
C ASN A 910 -67.01 98.78 35.18
N GLU A 911 -66.67 97.71 34.46
CA GLU A 911 -67.61 96.83 33.78
C GLU A 911 -68.20 95.82 34.79
N THR A 912 -69.51 95.60 34.69
CA THR A 912 -70.26 94.73 35.59
C THR A 912 -71.00 93.61 34.87
N ARG A 913 -71.04 93.68 33.54
CA ARG A 913 -71.37 92.55 32.67
C ARG A 913 -70.20 91.56 32.68
N GLY A 914 -70.46 90.37 32.19
CA GLY A 914 -69.48 89.30 32.09
C GLY A 914 -69.88 88.35 31.00
N PHE A 915 -68.95 87.49 30.64
CA PHE A 915 -69.16 86.36 29.74
C PHE A 915 -69.21 85.12 30.63
N ASP A 916 -70.37 84.46 30.66
CA ASP A 916 -70.55 83.18 31.36
C ASP A 916 -70.59 82.09 30.30
N PRO A 917 -69.63 81.15 30.26
CA PRO A 917 -69.53 80.12 29.21
C PRO A 917 -70.68 79.11 29.20
N LEU A 918 -71.72 79.36 30.00
CA LEU A 918 -72.94 78.58 30.09
C LEU A 918 -74.22 79.43 29.86
N ASP A 919 -74.10 80.73 29.54
CA ASP A 919 -75.20 81.66 29.22
C ASP A 919 -75.17 82.12 27.74
N ALA A 920 -75.83 81.33 26.88
CA ALA A 920 -75.87 81.48 25.42
C ALA A 920 -76.50 82.79 24.87
N SER A 921 -76.75 83.77 25.74
CA SER A 921 -77.15 85.10 25.35
C SER A 921 -75.99 86.07 25.17
N ASP A 922 -74.78 85.75 25.61
CA ASP A 922 -73.65 86.68 25.67
C ASP A 922 -73.02 86.95 24.28
N GLY A 923 -72.79 85.93 23.46
CA GLY A 923 -72.19 86.05 22.14
C GLY A 923 -72.98 86.88 21.14
N GLY A 924 -74.31 86.93 21.29
CA GLY A 924 -75.21 87.74 20.44
C GLY A 924 -75.33 89.21 20.81
N LEU A 925 -74.64 89.66 21.87
CA LEU A 925 -74.63 91.04 22.33
C LEU A 925 -73.47 91.81 21.69
N ASP A 926 -73.59 93.12 21.59
CA ASP A 926 -72.55 94.05 21.11
C ASP A 926 -72.27 94.96 22.32
N TYR A 927 -71.19 94.69 23.05
CA TYR A 927 -70.99 95.24 24.38
C TYR A 927 -70.37 96.63 24.41
N ASP A 928 -69.66 97.02 23.37
CA ASP A 928 -69.00 98.31 23.19
C ASP A 928 -69.67 99.22 22.13
N ASP A 929 -70.71 98.73 21.44
CA ASP A 929 -71.54 99.42 20.44
C ASP A 929 -70.74 99.87 19.19
N ASP A 930 -69.76 99.07 18.74
CA ASP A 930 -68.74 99.46 17.75
C ASP A 930 -69.11 99.30 16.26
N GLY A 931 -70.27 98.70 15.97
CA GLY A 931 -70.65 98.21 14.64
C GLY A 931 -70.56 99.17 13.43
N TRP A 932 -71.18 98.81 12.31
CA TRP A 932 -70.89 99.47 11.03
C TRP A 932 -72.13 100.00 10.30
N GLU A 933 -71.91 101.04 9.49
CA GLU A 933 -72.94 101.62 8.61
C GLU A 933 -72.73 101.13 7.17
N ASP A 934 -73.74 100.46 6.60
CA ASP A 934 -73.67 99.96 5.23
C ASP A 934 -73.67 101.08 4.16
N TRP A 935 -73.35 100.74 2.91
CA TRP A 935 -73.36 101.69 1.78
C TRP A 935 -74.74 102.31 1.47
N GLU A 936 -75.82 101.82 2.10
CA GLU A 936 -77.17 102.39 2.07
C GLU A 936 -77.47 103.31 3.29
N GLY A 937 -76.59 103.34 4.30
CA GLY A 937 -76.66 104.16 5.50
C GLY A 937 -77.38 103.50 6.68
N ASN A 938 -77.48 102.17 6.72
CA ASN A 938 -78.10 101.44 7.85
C ASN A 938 -77.02 100.90 8.79
N TRP A 939 -77.25 101.05 10.11
CA TRP A 939 -76.38 100.50 11.16
C TRP A 939 -76.63 99.00 11.34
N HIS A 940 -75.56 98.23 11.48
CA HIS A 940 -75.56 96.82 11.82
C HIS A 940 -74.65 96.61 13.04
N ASP A 941 -75.15 95.82 14.00
CA ASP A 941 -74.42 95.48 15.23
C ASP A 941 -73.26 94.53 14.88
N PHE A 942 -72.14 94.65 15.60
CA PHE A 942 -71.00 93.76 15.47
C PHE A 942 -70.88 92.99 16.80
N PRO A 943 -71.55 91.82 16.90
CA PRO A 943 -71.69 91.12 18.17
C PRO A 943 -70.39 90.46 18.63
N ASN A 944 -70.30 90.13 19.92
CA ASN A 944 -69.12 89.59 20.61
C ASN A 944 -68.49 88.38 19.90
N TRP A 945 -69.29 87.46 19.34
CA TRP A 945 -68.73 86.34 18.56
C TRP A 945 -67.94 86.79 17.31
N ARG A 946 -68.28 87.95 16.72
CA ARG A 946 -67.49 88.54 15.63
C ARG A 946 -66.23 89.22 16.13
N GLU A 947 -66.22 89.69 17.37
CA GLU A 947 -65.02 90.27 17.99
C GLU A 947 -63.99 89.19 18.26
N GLU A 948 -64.42 88.00 18.68
CA GLU A 948 -63.54 86.84 18.71
C GLU A 948 -62.97 86.52 17.32
N GLU A 949 -63.82 86.43 16.28
CA GLU A 949 -63.36 86.18 14.90
C GLU A 949 -62.39 87.26 14.38
N ALA A 950 -62.62 88.52 14.75
CA ALA A 950 -61.78 89.66 14.37
C ALA A 950 -60.55 89.84 15.29
N MET A 951 -60.50 89.12 16.40
CA MET A 951 -59.53 89.29 17.49
C MET A 951 -59.50 90.74 17.99
N THR A 952 -60.65 91.32 18.31
CA THR A 952 -60.80 92.69 18.84
C THR A 952 -61.20 92.65 20.32
N ASP A 953 -60.98 93.74 21.06
CA ASP A 953 -61.29 93.82 22.48
C ASP A 953 -62.80 94.07 22.65
N PRO A 954 -63.58 93.14 23.25
CA PRO A 954 -65.03 93.24 23.35
C PRO A 954 -65.54 94.35 24.27
N TRP A 955 -64.62 95.08 24.87
CA TRP A 955 -64.88 96.20 25.74
C TRP A 955 -64.42 97.54 25.16
N ASP A 956 -63.85 97.60 23.94
CA ASP A 956 -63.29 98.81 23.32
C ASP A 956 -63.51 98.92 21.79
N ALA A 957 -64.39 99.84 21.39
CA ALA A 957 -64.90 100.01 20.03
C ALA A 957 -63.92 100.46 18.92
N ASP A 958 -62.62 100.57 19.22
CA ASP A 958 -61.52 100.96 18.31
C ASP A 958 -60.22 100.38 18.89
N SER A 959 -60.06 99.05 18.78
CA SER A 959 -59.00 98.28 19.44
C SER A 959 -57.58 98.73 19.06
N ASP A 960 -57.40 99.29 17.86
CA ASP A 960 -56.09 99.72 17.36
C ASP A 960 -55.85 101.25 17.41
N ASP A 961 -56.83 102.00 17.93
CA ASP A 961 -56.80 103.45 18.13
C ASP A 961 -56.56 104.27 16.84
N ASP A 962 -56.83 103.71 15.66
CA ASP A 962 -56.57 104.38 14.37
C ASP A 962 -57.69 105.37 13.98
N GLY A 963 -58.83 105.29 14.66
CA GLY A 963 -60.00 106.14 14.50
C GLY A 963 -61.06 105.58 13.55
N MET A 964 -60.96 104.31 13.13
CA MET A 964 -62.06 103.49 12.61
C MET A 964 -62.53 102.52 13.70
N SER A 965 -63.81 102.14 13.70
CA SER A 965 -64.27 101.12 14.65
C SER A 965 -63.98 99.72 14.13
N ASP A 966 -63.76 98.78 15.04
CA ASP A 966 -63.35 97.42 14.72
C ASP A 966 -64.38 96.72 13.81
N GLY A 967 -65.66 96.87 14.11
CA GLY A 967 -66.75 96.37 13.28
C GLY A 967 -66.81 96.97 11.88
N TYR A 968 -66.34 98.21 11.68
CA TYR A 968 -66.20 98.81 10.35
C TYR A 968 -64.98 98.27 9.60
N GLU A 969 -63.87 98.01 10.30
CA GLU A 969 -62.65 97.47 9.71
C GLU A 969 -62.78 96.00 9.33
N ALA A 970 -63.43 95.17 10.15
CA ALA A 970 -63.63 93.75 9.87
C ALA A 970 -64.44 93.47 8.60
N ASP A 971 -65.37 94.37 8.20
CA ASP A 971 -66.21 94.20 7.00
C ASP A 971 -65.54 94.70 5.69
N ASN A 972 -64.41 95.44 5.77
CA ASN A 972 -63.77 96.12 4.62
C ASN A 972 -62.35 95.64 4.30
#